data_AF-A0A941ES91-F1
#
_entry.id   AF-A0A941ES91-F1
#
_cell.length_a   1.000
_cell.length_b   1.000
_cell.length_c   1.000
_cell.angle_alpha   90.00
_cell.angle_beta   90.00
_cell.angle_gamma   90.00
#
_symmetry.space_group_name_H-M   'P 1'
#
loop_
_entity.id
_entity.type
_entity.pdbx_description
1 polymer ?
#
loop_
_entity_poly.entity_id
_entity_poly.type
_entity_poly.pdbx_seq_one_letter_code
_entity_poly.pdbx_strand_id
1 'polypeptide(L)'
;MPSFPIGAQEVVAHLFAPTSGPHAHAAERRVREIWARCRTRLGTTEPVDAAWPHEDPAAWSDAAGRPDPSGRLSTLARNADDTVQIVLRHEHEVACLSLLAAARLGETWLSLDRRVRDVLGSDHRELLGSTLHYLGQTAAPVWSHPDAIPALGESLRLLLPEAEQGDRWWYSGGGFGELAAWEITPAEDDRAQRRFAILAGPEGAPELSAFTWSDGGGVALPAFARYLMHIARLRYQVRVRSQLPDIAELGRHMSVTRLTEAMQDLTVMRRTVLIAADNAAAALRGLVGDPRRTRPFQDDFRLAEWFGQLIDDDLAYFDAYYQGALRAQHAGSGALDTPRAPEALDRAATASPPRDDAAVRRRARILALADEWFPSRGGISAVNRRLCIAMAGEGADVFCVVPAASAAETEDAAARGVHLLAASQVPGMSDRESLMRRPALPGTDAPDAVIGHSRITGPAAEVLVSDHFPAAVRVHVVHMEPDQIEWHKTDRADDAGERAQERSELELRLAAGAGLAVPVGPRLDQWLRRDLPLYGAERSPHRMDPGFDLLDGAPAAAEPDGLRAVRSVPEGVPQILVMGRMEDAPVKGLDIAGRAVGRAVRLATGRPRWELLVRGAARGESERLRHDVMGWIGHSAVDVTVHPFDPNAARIGRDLSRASLVLLPSRADGFGLVGLEAVAVGAPTLVSERSGLGMLLRELLGDRADPYVLPVTTEDGGEATELWAHRIAAELGDREASFARAAELRALLARRRTWAAAAALLLAAVRRVGGGVGADVEGDAGNESSVEAGVGAAAS
;
A
#
# COMPACT_ATOMS: atom_id res chain seq x y z
N MET A 1 20.96 4.10 -49.37
CA MET A 1 20.02 4.61 -48.36
C MET A 1 19.70 6.05 -48.70
N PRO A 2 18.43 6.51 -48.61
CA PRO A 2 18.14 7.93 -48.76
C PRO A 2 18.92 8.71 -47.70
N SER A 3 19.72 9.69 -48.12
CA SER A 3 20.41 10.61 -47.22
C SER A 3 19.38 11.58 -46.66
N PHE A 4 19.20 11.61 -45.35
CA PHE A 4 18.43 12.65 -44.68
C PHE A 4 19.39 13.80 -44.33
N PRO A 5 19.42 14.91 -45.10
CA PRO A 5 20.27 16.04 -44.74
C PRO A 5 19.79 16.61 -43.40
N ILE A 6 20.67 16.64 -42.40
CA ILE A 6 20.44 17.30 -41.13
C ILE A 6 20.86 18.76 -41.29
N GLY A 7 19.91 19.68 -41.08
CA GLY A 7 20.06 21.13 -41.22
C GLY A 7 20.87 21.73 -40.08
N ALA A 8 20.30 22.72 -39.37
CA ALA A 8 20.94 23.33 -38.19
C ALA A 8 21.38 22.23 -37.21
N GLN A 9 22.68 22.18 -36.93
CA GLN A 9 23.30 21.18 -36.03
C GLN A 9 23.82 21.89 -34.79
N GLU A 10 23.45 21.39 -33.63
CA GLU A 10 23.92 21.89 -32.35
C GLU A 10 24.32 20.73 -31.43
N VAL A 11 25.18 21.03 -30.46
CA VAL A 11 25.52 20.11 -29.38
C VAL A 11 25.21 20.81 -28.06
N VAL A 12 24.40 20.16 -27.22
CA VAL A 12 24.09 20.62 -25.87
C VAL A 12 24.64 19.63 -24.86
N ALA A 13 25.32 20.11 -23.84
CA ALA A 13 25.76 19.31 -22.71
C ALA A 13 25.08 19.76 -21.42
N HIS A 14 24.72 18.81 -20.55
CA HIS A 14 24.34 19.11 -19.17
C HIS A 14 25.16 18.27 -18.18
N LEU A 15 25.62 18.91 -17.12
CA LEU A 15 26.38 18.31 -16.03
C LEU A 15 25.63 18.56 -14.73
N PHE A 16 25.34 17.49 -14.00
CA PHE A 16 24.54 17.52 -12.78
C PHE A 16 25.44 17.31 -11.59
N ALA A 17 25.69 18.37 -10.82
CA ALA A 17 26.62 18.37 -9.72
C ALA A 17 25.88 18.43 -8.37
N PRO A 18 26.15 17.51 -7.42
CA PRO A 18 25.51 17.55 -6.11
C PRO A 18 26.03 18.76 -5.31
N THR A 19 25.13 19.52 -4.67
CA THR A 19 25.55 20.67 -3.84
C THR A 19 25.70 20.33 -2.35
N SER A 20 25.45 19.07 -1.99
CA SER A 20 25.59 18.51 -0.64
C SER A 20 26.16 17.09 -0.68
N GLY A 21 26.62 16.59 0.46
CA GLY A 21 27.21 15.25 0.58
C GLY A 21 28.69 15.17 0.21
N PRO A 22 29.27 13.95 0.21
CA PRO A 22 30.73 13.74 0.17
C PRO A 22 31.40 14.22 -1.12
N HIS A 23 30.65 14.28 -2.23
CA HIS A 23 31.19 14.70 -3.53
C HIS A 23 30.98 16.20 -3.82
N ALA A 24 30.29 16.96 -2.97
CA ALA A 24 29.90 18.33 -3.27
C ALA A 24 31.08 19.25 -3.59
N HIS A 25 32.12 19.28 -2.74
CA HIS A 25 33.30 20.12 -2.97
C HIS A 25 34.07 19.73 -4.23
N ALA A 26 34.15 18.44 -4.54
CA ALA A 26 34.85 17.99 -5.75
C ALA A 26 34.06 18.34 -7.02
N ALA A 27 32.74 18.16 -6.97
CA ALA A 27 31.83 18.55 -8.04
C ALA A 27 31.81 20.06 -8.27
N GLU A 28 31.86 20.87 -7.21
CA GLU A 28 31.98 22.33 -7.28
C GLU A 28 33.23 22.75 -8.02
N ARG A 29 34.40 22.24 -7.59
CA ARG A 29 35.68 22.54 -8.27
C ARG A 29 35.60 22.18 -9.73
N ARG A 30 35.02 21.02 -10.05
CA ARG A 30 34.86 20.54 -11.42
C ARG A 30 33.98 21.49 -12.26
N VAL A 31 32.86 21.94 -11.73
CA VAL A 31 31.97 22.92 -12.40
C VAL A 31 32.70 24.23 -12.66
N ARG A 32 33.43 24.75 -11.67
CA ARG A 32 34.18 26.01 -11.79
C ARG A 32 35.34 25.89 -12.80
N GLU A 33 36.04 24.76 -12.81
CA GLU A 33 37.07 24.46 -13.83
C GLU A 33 36.50 24.43 -15.25
N ILE A 34 35.35 23.78 -15.45
CA ILE A 34 34.71 23.71 -16.77
C ILE A 34 34.25 25.11 -17.19
N TRP A 35 33.65 25.88 -16.28
CA TRP A 35 33.28 27.27 -16.54
C TRP A 35 34.48 28.11 -17.00
N ALA A 36 35.59 28.05 -16.26
CA ALA A 36 36.82 28.76 -16.60
C ALA A 36 37.41 28.30 -17.95
N ARG A 37 37.36 27.00 -18.27
CA ARG A 37 37.78 26.49 -19.58
C ARG A 37 36.87 26.95 -20.72
N CYS A 38 35.55 27.05 -20.51
CA CYS A 38 34.63 27.64 -21.49
C CYS A 38 34.97 29.11 -21.76
N ARG A 39 35.22 29.90 -20.71
CA ARG A 39 35.62 31.31 -20.88
C ARG A 39 36.92 31.45 -21.69
N THR A 40 37.93 30.67 -21.35
CA THR A 40 39.28 30.79 -21.94
C THR A 40 39.42 30.14 -23.31
N ARG A 41 38.77 29.00 -23.55
CA ARG A 41 38.90 28.22 -24.80
C ARG A 41 37.76 28.43 -25.79
N LEU A 42 36.55 28.72 -25.31
CA LEU A 42 35.36 28.96 -26.16
C LEU A 42 34.95 30.44 -26.21
N GLY A 43 35.60 31.29 -25.41
CA GLY A 43 35.37 32.74 -25.42
C GLY A 43 34.04 33.15 -24.82
N THR A 44 33.46 32.38 -23.89
CA THR A 44 32.17 32.69 -23.27
C THR A 44 32.27 33.83 -22.25
N THR A 45 32.55 35.05 -22.70
CA THR A 45 32.82 36.22 -21.86
C THR A 45 31.76 37.32 -21.95
N GLU A 46 30.82 37.21 -22.88
CA GLU A 46 29.80 38.22 -23.14
C GLU A 46 28.52 37.93 -22.34
N PRO A 47 27.81 38.98 -21.87
CA PRO A 47 26.50 38.82 -21.25
C PRO A 47 25.43 38.43 -22.29
N VAL A 48 24.42 37.69 -21.84
CA VAL A 48 23.24 37.32 -22.67
C VAL A 48 22.06 38.24 -22.37
N ASP A 49 21.73 38.45 -21.10
CA ASP A 49 20.63 39.29 -20.63
C ASP A 49 21.02 39.93 -19.29
N ALA A 50 20.59 41.17 -19.05
CA ALA A 50 20.81 41.89 -17.79
C ALA A 50 20.18 41.19 -16.57
N ALA A 51 19.18 40.33 -16.78
CA ALA A 51 18.57 39.53 -15.73
C ALA A 51 19.48 38.41 -15.20
N TRP A 52 20.58 38.11 -15.89
CA TRP A 52 21.53 37.06 -15.50
C TRP A 52 22.90 37.63 -15.14
N PRO A 53 23.44 37.30 -13.96
CA PRO A 53 24.87 37.45 -13.68
C PRO A 53 25.69 36.70 -14.75
N HIS A 54 26.79 37.27 -15.21
CA HIS A 54 27.73 36.65 -16.17
C HIS A 54 29.15 36.50 -15.59
N GLU A 55 29.28 36.69 -14.28
CA GLU A 55 30.53 36.56 -13.52
C GLU A 55 30.90 35.10 -13.31
N ASP A 56 32.11 34.84 -12.82
CA ASP A 56 32.52 33.48 -12.49
C ASP A 56 31.67 32.92 -11.33
N PRO A 57 31.27 31.63 -11.38
CA PRO A 57 30.52 31.01 -10.31
C PRO A 57 31.24 31.15 -8.96
N ALA A 58 30.51 31.72 -7.99
CA ALA A 58 30.94 31.81 -6.61
C ALA A 58 31.12 30.42 -5.99
N ALA A 59 31.90 30.35 -4.91
CA ALA A 59 32.06 29.10 -4.19
C ALA A 59 30.74 28.69 -3.51
N TRP A 60 30.42 27.40 -3.48
CA TRP A 60 29.19 26.91 -2.83
C TRP A 60 29.29 26.91 -1.31
N SER A 61 30.51 26.96 -0.79
CA SER A 61 30.80 27.06 0.63
C SER A 61 31.83 28.16 0.91
N ASP A 62 31.71 28.78 2.08
CA ASP A 62 32.70 29.74 2.58
C ASP A 62 34.04 29.06 2.93
N ALA A 63 35.05 29.86 3.28
CA ALA A 63 36.37 29.35 3.67
C ALA A 63 36.35 28.47 4.94
N ALA A 64 35.26 28.47 5.71
CA ALA A 64 35.04 27.62 6.88
C ALA A 64 34.21 26.36 6.56
N GLY A 65 33.87 26.12 5.28
CA GLY A 65 33.10 24.97 4.82
C GLY A 65 31.59 25.07 5.05
N ARG A 66 31.06 26.25 5.41
CA ARG A 66 29.61 26.46 5.59
C ARG A 66 28.96 26.82 4.25
N PRO A 67 27.70 26.45 3.99
CA PRO A 67 27.02 26.80 2.74
C PRO A 67 26.99 28.32 2.51
N ASP A 68 27.42 28.76 1.33
CA ASP A 68 27.38 30.16 0.91
C ASP A 68 26.15 30.38 -0.01
N PRO A 69 25.18 31.23 0.39
CA PRO A 69 24.01 31.52 -0.43
C PRO A 69 24.34 32.14 -1.80
N SER A 70 25.45 32.88 -1.92
CA SER A 70 25.89 33.49 -3.18
C SER A 70 26.33 32.43 -4.20
N GLY A 71 26.86 31.30 -3.71
CA GLY A 71 27.18 30.13 -4.52
C GLY A 71 25.97 29.42 -5.14
N ARG A 72 24.74 29.86 -4.85
CA ARG A 72 23.49 29.37 -5.45
C ARG A 72 22.89 30.31 -6.49
N LEU A 73 23.58 31.40 -6.83
CA LEU A 73 23.13 32.32 -7.88
C LEU A 73 23.36 31.68 -9.27
N SER A 74 22.30 31.64 -10.08
CA SER A 74 22.38 31.18 -11.46
C SER A 74 23.12 32.21 -12.33
N THR A 75 24.00 31.76 -13.24
CA THR A 75 24.79 32.63 -14.12
C THR A 75 24.78 32.12 -15.56
N LEU A 76 24.86 33.04 -16.53
CA LEU A 76 24.79 32.77 -17.96
C LEU A 76 25.80 33.65 -18.71
N ALA A 77 26.56 33.05 -19.62
CA ALA A 77 27.51 33.74 -20.48
C ALA A 77 27.48 33.17 -21.90
N ARG A 78 27.87 33.96 -22.89
CA ARG A 78 27.99 33.55 -24.29
C ARG A 78 29.28 34.03 -24.90
N ASN A 79 29.62 33.50 -26.07
CA ASN A 79 30.72 34.02 -26.87
C ASN A 79 30.26 35.14 -27.83
N ALA A 80 31.23 35.84 -28.42
CA ALA A 80 30.97 37.05 -29.21
C ALA A 80 30.07 36.83 -30.44
N ASP A 81 30.09 35.64 -31.05
CA ASP A 81 29.27 35.30 -32.22
C ASP A 81 27.98 34.54 -31.85
N ASP A 82 27.66 34.41 -30.56
CA ASP A 82 26.50 33.72 -30.00
C ASP A 82 26.35 32.23 -30.42
N THR A 83 27.44 31.63 -30.90
CA THR A 83 27.46 30.20 -31.26
C THR A 83 27.73 29.30 -30.07
N VAL A 84 28.13 29.85 -28.93
CA VAL A 84 28.35 29.11 -27.69
C VAL A 84 27.74 29.85 -26.51
N GLN A 85 26.93 29.15 -25.72
CA GLN A 85 26.34 29.66 -24.49
C GLN A 85 26.60 28.68 -23.34
N ILE A 86 26.95 29.19 -22.16
CA ILE A 86 27.13 28.40 -20.95
C ILE A 86 26.29 28.98 -19.82
N VAL A 87 25.61 28.11 -19.08
CA VAL A 87 24.72 28.51 -18.01
C VAL A 87 24.84 27.57 -16.82
N LEU A 88 24.92 28.13 -15.63
CA LEU A 88 24.82 27.41 -14.37
C LEU A 88 23.48 27.75 -13.71
N ARG A 89 22.66 26.73 -13.47
CA ARG A 89 21.38 26.87 -12.76
C ARG A 89 21.40 26.06 -11.46
N HIS A 90 20.75 26.55 -10.42
CA HIS A 90 20.56 25.81 -9.18
C HIS A 90 19.11 25.32 -9.06
N GLU A 91 18.93 24.01 -8.94
CA GLU A 91 17.63 23.37 -8.77
C GLU A 91 17.68 22.49 -7.52
N HIS A 92 17.07 22.99 -6.43
CA HIS A 92 17.13 22.39 -5.10
C HIS A 92 18.58 22.06 -4.64
N GLU A 93 18.96 20.79 -4.65
CA GLU A 93 20.27 20.30 -4.20
C GLU A 93 21.18 19.89 -5.38
N VAL A 94 20.89 20.34 -6.60
CA VAL A 94 21.72 20.13 -7.78
C VAL A 94 22.10 21.45 -8.42
N ALA A 95 23.38 21.58 -8.75
CA ALA A 95 23.86 22.61 -9.66
C ALA A 95 23.98 22.01 -11.07
N CYS A 96 23.30 22.63 -12.02
CA CYS A 96 23.17 22.17 -13.41
C CYS A 96 23.96 23.10 -14.32
N LEU A 97 25.17 22.67 -14.71
CA LEU A 97 25.98 23.38 -15.71
C LEU A 97 25.60 22.88 -17.10
N SER A 98 25.12 23.78 -17.96
CA SER A 98 24.74 23.46 -19.34
C SER A 98 25.56 24.27 -20.33
N LEU A 99 25.95 23.66 -21.44
CA LEU A 99 26.74 24.28 -22.51
C LEU A 99 26.07 23.98 -23.85
N LEU A 100 25.71 25.01 -24.62
CA LEU A 100 25.25 24.90 -26.00
C LEU A 100 26.37 25.32 -26.95
N ALA A 101 26.53 24.58 -28.04
CA ALA A 101 27.44 24.90 -29.13
C ALA A 101 26.75 24.67 -30.48
N ALA A 102 26.49 25.73 -31.23
CA ALA A 102 25.91 25.67 -32.57
C ALA A 102 27.00 25.53 -33.66
N ALA A 103 26.67 24.82 -34.73
CA ALA A 103 27.55 24.61 -35.87
C ALA A 103 27.75 25.90 -36.67
N ARG A 104 29.02 26.24 -36.93
CA ARG A 104 29.37 27.22 -37.97
C ARG A 104 29.36 26.56 -39.35
N LEU A 105 29.42 27.37 -40.40
CA LEU A 105 29.52 26.87 -41.77
C LEU A 105 30.68 25.87 -41.92
N GLY A 106 30.37 24.64 -42.32
CA GLY A 106 31.35 23.56 -42.48
C GLY A 106 31.64 22.74 -41.21
N GLU A 107 31.07 23.12 -40.05
CA GLU A 107 31.08 22.30 -38.84
C GLU A 107 29.97 21.24 -38.89
N THR A 108 30.21 20.13 -38.18
CA THR A 108 29.28 19.00 -38.03
C THR A 108 29.17 18.63 -36.55
N TRP A 109 28.22 17.77 -36.19
CA TRP A 109 28.15 17.17 -34.86
C TRP A 109 29.49 16.58 -34.40
N LEU A 110 30.28 15.96 -35.28
CA LEU A 110 31.58 15.40 -34.94
C LEU A 110 32.65 16.45 -34.58
N SER A 111 32.61 17.64 -35.20
CA SER A 111 33.52 18.73 -34.82
C SER A 111 33.05 19.44 -33.55
N LEU A 112 31.75 19.63 -33.40
CA LEU A 112 31.15 20.20 -32.19
C LEU A 112 31.39 19.31 -30.97
N ASP A 113 31.18 18.00 -31.09
CA ASP A 113 31.45 17.00 -30.05
C ASP A 113 32.87 17.12 -29.50
N ARG A 114 33.87 17.16 -30.40
CA ARG A 114 35.28 17.29 -30.03
C ARG A 114 35.55 18.59 -29.29
N ARG A 115 34.98 19.70 -29.79
CA ARG A 115 35.12 21.03 -29.18
C ARG A 115 34.51 21.08 -27.78
N VAL A 116 33.31 20.53 -27.61
CA VAL A 116 32.63 20.47 -26.31
C VAL A 116 33.39 19.56 -25.34
N ARG A 117 33.79 18.35 -25.76
CA ARG A 117 34.50 17.40 -24.90
C ARG A 117 35.88 17.88 -24.44
N ASP A 118 36.60 18.63 -25.27
CA ASP A 118 37.90 19.23 -24.87
C ASP A 118 37.76 20.12 -23.62
N VAL A 119 36.60 20.75 -23.46
CA VAL A 119 36.32 21.67 -22.36
C VAL A 119 35.66 20.97 -21.17
N LEU A 120 34.76 20.02 -21.41
CA LEU A 120 34.16 19.22 -20.35
C LEU A 120 35.19 18.28 -19.69
N GLY A 121 36.17 17.77 -20.45
CA GLY A 121 37.07 16.70 -20.04
C GLY A 121 36.37 15.33 -20.01
N SER A 122 37.12 14.27 -19.66
CA SER A 122 36.63 12.88 -19.72
C SER A 122 36.25 12.27 -18.37
N ASP A 123 36.65 12.88 -17.25
CA ASP A 123 36.29 12.38 -15.91
C ASP A 123 35.13 13.19 -15.32
N HIS A 124 34.10 12.45 -14.93
CA HIS A 124 32.83 12.95 -14.39
C HIS A 124 32.40 12.17 -13.14
N ARG A 125 33.29 11.41 -12.51
CA ARG A 125 32.97 10.54 -11.37
C ARG A 125 32.43 11.29 -10.16
N GLU A 126 32.81 12.57 -9.99
CA GLU A 126 32.31 13.39 -8.87
C GLU A 126 30.91 13.99 -9.13
N LEU A 127 30.35 13.80 -10.33
CA LEU A 127 29.03 14.29 -10.72
C LEU A 127 27.95 13.22 -10.49
N LEU A 128 26.70 13.66 -10.35
CA LEU A 128 25.54 12.76 -10.42
C LEU A 128 25.39 12.17 -11.82
N GLY A 129 25.85 12.89 -12.84
CA GLY A 129 25.92 12.41 -14.21
C GLY A 129 26.16 13.55 -15.19
N SER A 130 26.44 13.19 -16.44
CA SER A 130 26.56 14.13 -17.54
C SER A 130 25.83 13.62 -18.78
N THR A 131 25.39 14.55 -19.62
CA THR A 131 24.64 14.26 -20.84
C THR A 131 25.15 15.11 -21.99
N LEU A 132 25.12 14.55 -23.20
CA LEU A 132 25.50 15.24 -24.44
C LEU A 132 24.45 14.97 -25.51
N HIS A 133 23.88 16.01 -26.08
CA HIS A 133 22.76 15.95 -27.03
C HIS A 133 23.22 16.45 -28.39
N TYR A 134 22.97 15.66 -29.43
CA TYR A 134 23.17 16.02 -30.83
C TYR A 134 21.82 16.47 -31.38
N LEU A 135 21.66 17.79 -31.51
CA LEU A 135 20.39 18.41 -31.91
C LEU A 135 20.44 18.72 -33.40
N GLY A 136 19.35 18.41 -34.11
CA GLY A 136 19.27 18.60 -35.55
C GLY A 136 17.87 18.88 -36.06
N GLN A 137 17.77 19.54 -37.21
CA GLN A 137 16.50 19.69 -37.93
C GLN A 137 16.48 18.88 -39.21
N THR A 138 15.31 18.36 -39.55
CA THR A 138 15.07 17.61 -40.78
C THR A 138 14.17 18.39 -41.73
N ALA A 139 14.33 18.18 -43.04
CA ALA A 139 13.54 18.86 -44.06
C ALA A 139 12.10 18.33 -44.21
N ALA A 140 11.77 17.19 -43.59
CA ALA A 140 10.44 16.59 -43.60
C ALA A 140 10.20 15.80 -42.29
N PRO A 141 8.98 15.83 -41.73
CA PRO A 141 8.64 15.02 -40.56
C PRO A 141 8.54 13.55 -40.95
N VAL A 142 9.44 12.71 -40.43
CA VAL A 142 9.53 11.29 -40.83
C VAL A 142 8.94 10.34 -39.79
N TRP A 143 8.71 10.77 -38.54
CA TRP A 143 8.29 9.89 -37.43
C TRP A 143 6.79 9.55 -37.36
N SER A 144 5.99 9.93 -38.35
CA SER A 144 4.56 9.60 -38.42
C SER A 144 4.27 8.16 -38.87
N HIS A 145 5.29 7.43 -39.35
CA HIS A 145 5.19 6.00 -39.69
C HIS A 145 6.05 5.14 -38.73
N PRO A 146 5.54 4.01 -38.19
CA PRO A 146 6.26 3.19 -37.20
C PRO A 146 7.66 2.72 -37.65
N ASP A 147 7.82 2.42 -38.94
CA ASP A 147 9.09 1.95 -39.50
C ASP A 147 10.13 3.05 -39.77
N ALA A 148 9.73 4.32 -39.69
CA ALA A 148 10.59 5.42 -40.10
C ALA A 148 11.58 5.87 -39.00
N ILE A 149 11.25 5.68 -37.72
CA ILE A 149 12.12 6.05 -36.60
C ILE A 149 13.40 5.18 -36.58
N PRO A 150 13.34 3.83 -36.70
CA PRO A 150 14.56 3.04 -36.75
C PRO A 150 15.42 3.32 -37.99
N ALA A 151 14.80 3.51 -39.15
CA ALA A 151 15.53 3.81 -40.39
C ALA A 151 16.24 5.17 -40.32
N LEU A 152 15.59 6.18 -39.72
CA LEU A 152 16.19 7.48 -39.48
C LEU A 152 17.37 7.36 -38.51
N GLY A 153 17.19 6.70 -37.36
CA GLY A 153 18.28 6.47 -36.41
C GLY A 153 19.47 5.73 -37.02
N GLU A 154 19.23 4.70 -37.84
CA GLU A 154 20.29 3.96 -38.53
C GLU A 154 21.10 4.87 -39.47
N SER A 155 20.45 5.83 -40.13
CA SER A 155 21.11 6.80 -40.99
C SER A 155 22.02 7.80 -40.23
N LEU A 156 21.69 8.09 -38.97
CA LEU A 156 22.47 9.01 -38.12
C LEU A 156 23.77 8.38 -37.60
N ARG A 157 23.88 7.04 -37.63
CA ARG A 157 25.04 6.28 -37.13
C ARG A 157 26.39 6.81 -37.63
N LEU A 158 26.44 7.23 -38.90
CA LEU A 158 27.65 7.73 -39.56
C LEU A 158 27.95 9.22 -39.26
N LEU A 159 26.98 9.95 -38.71
CA LEU A 159 27.11 11.36 -38.34
C LEU A 159 27.51 11.55 -36.87
N LEU A 160 27.55 10.46 -36.10
CA LEU A 160 27.79 10.42 -34.66
C LEU A 160 29.12 9.72 -34.35
N PRO A 161 29.76 9.99 -33.19
CA PRO A 161 31.03 9.35 -32.83
C PRO A 161 30.88 7.82 -32.69
N GLU A 162 31.64 7.02 -33.44
CA GLU A 162 31.47 5.55 -33.48
C GLU A 162 31.80 4.86 -32.14
N ALA A 163 32.88 5.27 -31.47
CA ALA A 163 33.34 4.67 -30.21
C ALA A 163 32.36 4.83 -29.03
N GLU A 164 31.34 5.65 -29.20
CA GLU A 164 30.40 6.04 -28.14
C GLU A 164 29.01 5.44 -28.36
N GLN A 165 28.85 4.64 -29.42
CA GLN A 165 27.58 4.07 -29.84
C GLN A 165 27.39 2.65 -29.29
N GLY A 166 26.21 2.38 -28.75
CA GLY A 166 25.75 1.05 -28.37
C GLY A 166 25.27 0.24 -29.58
N ASP A 167 25.12 -1.07 -29.40
CA ASP A 167 24.63 -1.94 -30.47
C ASP A 167 23.17 -1.64 -30.81
N ARG A 168 22.91 -1.43 -32.11
CA ARG A 168 21.55 -1.29 -32.67
C ARG A 168 20.69 -0.25 -31.95
N TRP A 169 21.31 0.81 -31.44
CA TRP A 169 20.66 1.89 -30.69
C TRP A 169 19.52 2.56 -31.47
N TRP A 170 19.51 2.52 -32.80
CA TRP A 170 18.45 3.11 -33.60
C TRP A 170 17.06 2.51 -33.36
N TYR A 171 16.95 1.29 -32.82
CA TYR A 171 15.67 0.72 -32.37
C TYR A 171 15.19 1.27 -31.02
N SER A 172 16.04 1.94 -30.23
CA SER A 172 15.65 2.51 -28.93
C SER A 172 14.95 3.86 -29.04
N GLY A 173 14.82 4.40 -30.25
CA GLY A 173 14.22 5.72 -30.47
C GLY A 173 12.70 5.75 -30.42
N GLY A 174 12.17 6.94 -30.17
CA GLY A 174 10.74 7.23 -30.19
C GLY A 174 10.45 8.66 -30.62
N GLY A 175 9.23 8.87 -31.15
CA GLY A 175 8.73 10.17 -31.60
C GLY A 175 7.65 10.69 -30.66
N PHE A 176 7.64 12.00 -30.43
CA PHE A 176 6.68 12.72 -29.60
C PHE A 176 6.60 14.18 -30.08
N GLY A 177 5.38 14.68 -30.33
CA GLY A 177 5.22 16.01 -30.95
C GLY A 177 5.93 16.12 -32.31
N GLU A 178 6.64 17.22 -32.52
CA GLU A 178 7.50 17.43 -33.69
C GLU A 178 8.94 16.92 -33.48
N LEU A 179 9.17 16.09 -32.45
CA LEU A 179 10.48 15.61 -32.06
C LEU A 179 10.62 14.09 -32.19
N ALA A 180 11.85 13.65 -32.43
CA ALA A 180 12.27 12.26 -32.30
C ALA A 180 13.60 12.19 -31.54
N ALA A 181 13.72 11.26 -30.61
CA ALA A 181 14.91 11.12 -29.77
C ALA A 181 15.39 9.68 -29.69
N TRP A 182 16.70 9.51 -29.58
CA TRP A 182 17.38 8.24 -29.35
C TRP A 182 18.46 8.42 -28.28
N GLU A 183 18.61 7.43 -27.42
CA GLU A 183 19.84 7.29 -26.64
C GLU A 183 20.84 6.45 -27.40
N ILE A 184 22.05 6.98 -27.60
CA ILE A 184 23.08 6.34 -28.45
C ILE A 184 24.12 5.59 -27.63
N THR A 185 24.24 5.86 -26.33
CA THR A 185 25.22 5.24 -25.43
C THR A 185 24.90 3.75 -25.20
N PRO A 186 25.89 2.88 -24.93
CA PRO A 186 25.65 1.51 -24.52
C PRO A 186 24.66 1.38 -23.35
N ALA A 187 23.90 0.28 -23.35
CA ALA A 187 22.79 0.04 -22.44
C ALA A 187 23.21 -0.40 -21.01
N GLU A 188 24.29 0.17 -20.47
CA GLU A 188 24.77 -0.13 -19.11
C GLU A 188 23.99 0.68 -18.07
N ASP A 189 23.44 0.03 -17.05
CA ASP A 189 22.53 0.67 -16.10
C ASP A 189 23.19 1.68 -15.14
N ASP A 190 24.49 1.56 -14.92
CA ASP A 190 25.27 2.41 -14.01
C ASP A 190 26.04 3.54 -14.71
N ARG A 191 25.93 3.65 -16.06
CA ARG A 191 26.62 4.67 -16.86
C ARG A 191 26.46 6.09 -16.29
N ALA A 192 27.59 6.78 -16.13
CA ALA A 192 27.63 8.15 -15.61
C ALA A 192 27.41 9.21 -16.69
N GLN A 193 27.74 8.88 -17.94
CA GLN A 193 27.60 9.75 -19.09
C GLN A 193 26.60 9.15 -20.08
N ARG A 194 25.68 9.98 -20.57
CA ARG A 194 24.69 9.56 -21.58
C ARG A 194 24.74 10.49 -22.79
N ARG A 195 24.41 9.96 -23.96
CA ARG A 195 24.42 10.70 -25.21
C ARG A 195 23.11 10.47 -25.94
N PHE A 196 22.55 11.54 -26.49
CA PHE A 196 21.27 11.51 -27.19
C PHE A 196 21.37 12.15 -28.55
N ALA A 197 20.71 11.57 -29.55
CA ALA A 197 20.40 12.26 -30.79
C ALA A 197 18.94 12.73 -30.72
N ILE A 198 18.68 14.00 -31.02
CA ILE A 198 17.33 14.58 -30.98
C ILE A 198 17.12 15.38 -32.25
N LEU A 199 16.09 15.01 -33.00
CA LEU A 199 15.73 15.64 -34.25
C LEU A 199 14.37 16.31 -34.15
N ALA A 200 14.25 17.45 -34.82
CA ALA A 200 13.00 18.17 -34.97
C ALA A 200 12.53 18.23 -36.43
N GLY A 201 11.22 18.41 -36.58
CA GLY A 201 10.58 18.68 -37.86
C GLY A 201 10.93 20.07 -38.40
N PRO A 202 10.48 20.37 -39.62
CA PRO A 202 10.66 21.69 -40.22
C PRO A 202 10.17 22.82 -39.32
N GLU A 203 9.09 22.61 -38.58
CA GLU A 203 8.48 23.60 -37.67
C GLU A 203 8.86 23.38 -36.19
N GLY A 204 9.59 22.30 -35.87
CA GLY A 204 9.88 21.89 -34.50
C GLY A 204 11.06 22.59 -33.83
N ALA A 205 11.68 23.61 -34.44
CA ALA A 205 12.83 24.32 -33.85
C ALA A 205 12.53 24.93 -32.46
N PRO A 206 11.42 25.66 -32.27
CA PRO A 206 11.07 26.22 -30.97
C PRO A 206 10.81 25.13 -29.93
N GLU A 207 10.15 24.04 -30.33
CA GLU A 207 9.89 22.89 -29.45
C GLU A 207 11.19 22.21 -29.03
N LEU A 208 12.14 22.03 -29.96
CA LEU A 208 13.46 21.46 -29.70
C LEU A 208 14.26 22.30 -28.70
N SER A 209 14.27 23.62 -28.88
CA SER A 209 14.92 24.54 -27.95
C SER A 209 14.25 24.51 -26.57
N ALA A 210 12.92 24.61 -26.50
CA ALA A 210 12.19 24.57 -25.23
C ALA A 210 12.40 23.24 -24.48
N PHE A 211 12.51 22.14 -25.22
CA PHE A 211 12.75 20.82 -24.67
C PHE A 211 14.17 20.69 -24.11
N THR A 212 15.20 21.19 -24.82
CA THR A 212 16.62 20.86 -24.57
C THR A 212 17.47 22.01 -24.01
N TRP A 213 17.12 23.26 -24.22
CA TRP A 213 17.98 24.41 -23.91
C TRP A 213 17.29 25.58 -23.18
N SER A 214 16.20 26.11 -23.74
CA SER A 214 15.46 27.26 -23.21
C SER A 214 14.14 27.43 -23.96
N ASP A 215 13.08 27.77 -23.22
CA ASP A 215 11.78 28.23 -23.76
C ASP A 215 11.73 29.76 -23.98
N GLY A 216 12.85 30.45 -23.76
CA GLY A 216 12.95 31.91 -23.84
C GLY A 216 12.40 32.65 -22.61
N GLY A 217 11.94 31.92 -21.58
CA GLY A 217 11.14 32.45 -20.46
C GLY A 217 11.75 32.21 -19.07
N GLY A 218 13.00 32.62 -18.84
CA GLY A 218 13.56 32.78 -17.48
C GLY A 218 14.62 31.75 -17.06
N VAL A 219 14.84 31.64 -15.74
CA VAL A 219 15.96 30.87 -15.14
C VAL A 219 15.70 29.38 -14.98
N ALA A 220 14.53 28.89 -15.37
CA ALA A 220 14.13 27.50 -15.21
C ALA A 220 14.99 26.55 -16.05
N LEU A 221 15.16 25.33 -15.57
CA LEU A 221 15.71 24.24 -16.38
C LEU A 221 14.72 23.82 -17.49
N PRO A 222 15.21 23.54 -18.71
CA PRO A 222 14.42 22.89 -19.76
C PRO A 222 13.85 21.56 -19.30
N ALA A 223 12.70 21.17 -19.85
CA ALA A 223 11.99 19.96 -19.46
C ALA A 223 12.88 18.71 -19.54
N PHE A 224 13.63 18.54 -20.63
CA PHE A 224 14.49 17.37 -20.80
C PHE A 224 15.71 17.42 -19.87
N ALA A 225 16.30 18.58 -19.64
CA ALA A 225 17.40 18.75 -18.68
C ALA A 225 16.94 18.44 -17.24
N ARG A 226 15.74 18.88 -16.85
CA ARG A 226 15.13 18.56 -15.54
C ARG A 226 14.85 17.06 -15.41
N TYR A 227 14.30 16.43 -16.45
CA TYR A 227 14.13 14.98 -16.50
C TYR A 227 15.47 14.25 -16.29
N LEU A 228 16.49 14.60 -17.07
CA LEU A 228 17.82 13.98 -17.01
C LEU A 228 18.52 14.20 -15.67
N MET A 229 18.31 15.35 -15.02
CA MET A 229 18.81 15.62 -13.67
C MET A 229 18.28 14.59 -12.66
N HIS A 230 16.97 14.30 -12.72
CA HIS A 230 16.36 13.31 -11.84
C HIS A 230 16.82 11.89 -12.18
N ILE A 231 16.95 11.54 -13.45
CA ILE A 231 17.51 10.24 -13.85
C ILE A 231 18.98 10.11 -13.44
N ALA A 232 19.77 11.19 -13.50
CA ALA A 232 21.14 11.19 -13.02
C ALA A 232 21.22 10.90 -11.51
N ARG A 233 20.31 11.48 -10.70
CA ARG A 233 20.18 11.14 -9.27
C ARG A 233 19.88 9.66 -9.06
N LEU A 234 18.98 9.09 -9.85
CA LEU A 234 18.63 7.68 -9.78
C LEU A 234 19.82 6.79 -10.11
N ARG A 235 20.49 7.02 -11.24
CA ARG A 235 21.67 6.24 -11.67
C ARG A 235 22.86 6.43 -10.73
N TYR A 236 22.97 7.57 -10.06
CA TYR A 236 23.94 7.76 -8.99
C TYR A 236 23.69 6.78 -7.83
N GLN A 237 22.43 6.56 -7.43
CA GLN A 237 22.11 5.55 -6.41
C GLN A 237 22.45 4.13 -6.87
N VAL A 238 22.21 3.79 -8.14
CA VAL A 238 22.63 2.51 -8.75
C VAL A 238 24.14 2.32 -8.62
N ARG A 239 24.94 3.35 -8.94
CA ARG A 239 26.40 3.31 -8.79
C ARG A 239 26.85 3.19 -7.34
N VAL A 240 26.23 3.91 -6.43
CA VAL A 240 26.54 3.82 -5.00
C VAL A 240 26.29 2.38 -4.52
N ARG A 241 25.15 1.80 -4.89
CA ARG A 241 24.78 0.43 -4.52
C ARG A 241 25.66 -0.64 -5.16
N SER A 242 26.07 -0.46 -6.42
CA SER A 242 26.93 -1.43 -7.12
C SER A 242 28.36 -1.48 -6.58
N GLN A 243 28.81 -0.42 -5.88
CA GLN A 243 30.09 -0.39 -5.19
C GLN A 243 30.06 -1.02 -3.79
N LEU A 244 28.87 -1.26 -3.25
CA LEU A 244 28.73 -1.97 -1.98
C LEU A 244 28.88 -3.49 -2.21
N PRO A 245 29.52 -4.22 -1.28
CA PRO A 245 29.58 -5.67 -1.32
C PRO A 245 28.19 -6.32 -1.38
N ASP A 246 28.15 -7.61 -1.72
CA ASP A 246 26.91 -8.39 -1.67
C ASP A 246 26.33 -8.38 -0.24
N ILE A 247 25.02 -8.14 -0.13
CA ILE A 247 24.32 -8.05 1.15
C ILE A 247 24.35 -9.35 1.92
N ALA A 248 24.38 -10.49 1.22
CA ALA A 248 24.54 -11.79 1.88
C ALA A 248 25.93 -11.93 2.55
N GLU A 249 26.95 -11.22 2.06
CA GLU A 249 28.29 -11.20 2.65
C GLU A 249 28.37 -10.19 3.81
N LEU A 250 27.79 -9.01 3.63
CA LEU A 250 27.69 -7.94 4.64
C LEU A 250 26.89 -8.39 5.87
N GLY A 251 25.71 -8.99 5.67
CA GLY A 251 24.80 -9.43 6.73
C GLY A 251 25.41 -10.42 7.71
N ARG A 252 26.37 -11.26 7.26
CA ARG A 252 27.03 -12.30 8.07
C ARG A 252 28.10 -11.76 9.02
N HIS A 253 28.66 -10.58 8.74
CA HIS A 253 29.83 -10.05 9.46
C HIS A 253 29.56 -8.72 10.16
N MET A 254 28.36 -8.15 9.99
CA MET A 254 27.99 -6.85 10.57
C MET A 254 27.36 -7.00 11.96
N SER A 255 27.74 -6.11 12.88
CA SER A 255 27.05 -5.93 14.16
C SER A 255 25.62 -5.43 13.94
N VAL A 256 24.71 -5.74 14.87
CA VAL A 256 23.31 -5.27 14.87
C VAL A 256 23.17 -3.76 14.60
N THR A 257 23.99 -2.91 15.24
CA THR A 257 23.95 -1.45 15.02
C THR A 257 24.26 -1.08 13.56
N ARG A 258 25.32 -1.66 12.99
CA ARG A 258 25.69 -1.44 11.58
C ARG A 258 24.65 -2.00 10.60
N LEU A 259 23.96 -3.09 10.95
CA LEU A 259 22.85 -3.62 10.15
C LEU A 259 21.70 -2.61 10.13
N THR A 260 21.34 -2.04 11.27
CA THR A 260 20.30 -1.00 11.35
C THR A 260 20.67 0.26 10.56
N GLU A 261 21.92 0.72 10.64
CA GLU A 261 22.43 1.84 9.84
C GLU A 261 22.31 1.54 8.33
N ALA A 262 22.75 0.36 7.88
CA ALA A 262 22.65 -0.05 6.48
C ALA A 262 21.19 -0.16 5.99
N MET A 263 20.28 -0.67 6.82
CA MET A 263 18.84 -0.72 6.51
C MET A 263 18.24 0.69 6.39
N GLN A 264 18.65 1.64 7.23
CA GLN A 264 18.23 3.03 7.12
C GLN A 264 18.76 3.67 5.83
N ASP A 265 20.03 3.45 5.49
CA ASP A 265 20.63 3.96 4.26
C ASP A 265 19.92 3.43 3.00
N LEU A 266 19.59 2.13 2.97
CA LEU A 266 18.82 1.53 1.88
C LEU A 266 17.38 2.06 1.81
N THR A 267 16.73 2.27 2.96
CA THR A 267 15.38 2.87 3.01
C THR A 267 15.39 4.29 2.43
N VAL A 268 16.40 5.09 2.78
CA VAL A 268 16.59 6.45 2.23
C VAL A 268 16.89 6.40 0.73
N MET A 269 17.76 5.48 0.31
CA MET A 269 18.09 5.26 -1.10
C MET A 269 16.84 4.92 -1.91
N ARG A 270 16.01 3.97 -1.44
CA ARG A 270 14.75 3.57 -2.08
C ARG A 270 13.80 4.76 -2.25
N ARG A 271 13.63 5.56 -1.20
CA ARG A 271 12.78 6.76 -1.24
C ARG A 271 13.32 7.78 -2.26
N THR A 272 14.63 7.94 -2.34
CA THR A 272 15.26 8.84 -3.31
C THR A 272 15.03 8.39 -4.75
N VAL A 273 15.12 7.08 -5.01
CA VAL A 273 14.85 6.49 -6.34
C VAL A 273 13.41 6.75 -6.79
N LEU A 274 12.42 6.50 -5.93
CA LEU A 274 11.00 6.75 -6.24
C LEU A 274 10.74 8.24 -6.55
N ILE A 275 11.19 9.13 -5.66
CA ILE A 275 11.00 10.57 -5.82
C ILE A 275 11.67 11.06 -7.11
N ALA A 276 12.86 10.54 -7.43
CA ALA A 276 13.54 10.86 -8.68
C ALA A 276 12.72 10.41 -9.90
N ALA A 277 12.20 9.19 -9.90
CA ALA A 277 11.39 8.68 -11.01
C ALA A 277 10.09 9.50 -11.20
N ASP A 278 9.37 9.82 -10.12
CA ASP A 278 8.14 10.60 -10.21
C ASP A 278 8.38 12.04 -10.68
N ASN A 279 9.43 12.69 -10.17
CA ASN A 279 9.81 14.02 -10.62
C ASN A 279 10.30 14.01 -12.08
N ALA A 280 10.99 12.95 -12.52
CA ALA A 280 11.37 12.77 -13.92
C ALA A 280 10.12 12.66 -14.81
N ALA A 281 9.12 11.87 -14.43
CA ALA A 281 7.86 11.78 -15.17
C ALA A 281 7.12 13.13 -15.20
N ALA A 282 7.09 13.86 -14.08
CA ALA A 282 6.47 15.17 -14.00
C ALA A 282 7.15 16.21 -14.90
N ALA A 283 8.48 16.16 -15.04
CA ALA A 283 9.23 17.07 -15.90
C ALA A 283 8.88 16.98 -17.39
N LEU A 284 8.35 15.83 -17.85
CA LEU A 284 7.95 15.60 -19.23
C LEU A 284 6.44 15.75 -19.47
N ARG A 285 5.66 16.07 -18.43
CA ARG A 285 4.19 16.13 -18.48
C ARG A 285 3.72 17.15 -19.51
N GLY A 286 2.85 16.72 -20.42
CA GLY A 286 2.26 17.58 -21.46
C GLY A 286 3.15 17.78 -22.68
N LEU A 287 4.40 17.31 -22.65
CA LEU A 287 5.33 17.33 -23.79
C LEU A 287 5.48 15.93 -24.41
N VAL A 288 5.62 14.93 -23.55
CA VAL A 288 5.58 13.51 -23.93
C VAL A 288 4.24 12.95 -23.45
N GLY A 289 3.74 11.91 -24.13
CA GLY A 289 2.62 11.11 -23.64
C GLY A 289 2.95 10.42 -22.31
N ASP A 290 2.64 9.15 -22.13
CA ASP A 290 3.15 8.44 -20.96
C ASP A 290 4.66 8.16 -21.14
N PRO A 291 5.58 8.84 -20.42
CA PRO A 291 7.02 8.63 -20.60
C PRO A 291 7.44 7.23 -20.15
N ARG A 292 6.64 6.54 -19.33
CA ARG A 292 6.88 5.14 -18.92
C ARG A 292 6.64 4.16 -20.07
N ARG A 293 5.94 4.58 -21.13
CA ARG A 293 5.63 3.78 -22.33
C ARG A 293 6.23 4.36 -23.61
N THR A 294 6.96 5.46 -23.51
CA THR A 294 7.50 6.17 -24.66
C THR A 294 9.01 6.02 -24.72
N ARG A 295 9.53 5.60 -25.86
CA ARG A 295 10.97 5.54 -26.12
C ARG A 295 11.55 6.95 -26.35
N PRO A 296 12.80 7.21 -25.94
CA PRO A 296 13.73 6.33 -25.21
C PRO A 296 13.50 6.32 -23.68
N PHE A 297 12.55 7.11 -23.16
CA PHE A 297 12.38 7.35 -21.72
C PHE A 297 11.97 6.12 -20.90
N GLN A 298 11.18 5.20 -21.49
CA GLN A 298 10.66 4.01 -20.83
C GLN A 298 11.74 3.18 -20.11
N ASP A 299 12.96 3.13 -20.63
CA ASP A 299 14.02 2.28 -20.09
C ASP A 299 14.55 2.83 -18.75
N ASP A 300 14.53 4.15 -18.56
CA ASP A 300 14.88 4.78 -17.27
C ASP A 300 13.84 4.49 -16.19
N PHE A 301 12.56 4.38 -16.56
CA PHE A 301 11.50 4.00 -15.60
C PHE A 301 11.53 2.51 -15.28
N ARG A 302 11.90 1.64 -16.23
CA ARG A 302 12.17 0.23 -15.94
C ARG A 302 13.37 0.06 -15.03
N LEU A 303 14.43 0.85 -15.24
CA LEU A 303 15.58 0.87 -14.34
C LEU A 303 15.17 1.30 -12.92
N ALA A 304 14.30 2.31 -12.80
CA ALA A 304 13.77 2.74 -11.51
C ALA A 304 13.00 1.63 -10.77
N GLU A 305 12.13 0.93 -11.50
CA GLU A 305 11.34 -0.18 -10.98
C GLU A 305 12.24 -1.35 -10.55
N TRP A 306 13.13 -1.81 -11.44
CA TRP A 306 14.07 -2.88 -11.14
C TRP A 306 14.98 -2.54 -9.95
N PHE A 307 15.54 -1.33 -9.91
CA PHE A 307 16.45 -0.93 -8.84
C PHE A 307 15.71 -0.74 -7.50
N GLY A 308 14.46 -0.27 -7.55
CA GLY A 308 13.58 -0.24 -6.38
C GLY A 308 13.35 -1.63 -5.81
N GLN A 309 13.07 -2.62 -6.68
CA GLN A 309 12.93 -4.02 -6.29
C GLN A 309 14.22 -4.58 -5.68
N LEU A 310 15.38 -4.31 -6.30
CA LEU A 310 16.67 -4.75 -5.76
C LEU A 310 16.87 -4.26 -4.33
N ILE A 311 16.55 -2.99 -4.05
CA ILE A 311 16.67 -2.43 -2.70
C ILE A 311 15.65 -3.05 -1.72
N ASP A 312 14.45 -3.41 -2.18
CA ASP A 312 13.47 -4.12 -1.35
C ASP A 312 13.93 -5.51 -0.97
N ASP A 313 14.46 -6.27 -1.93
CA ASP A 313 15.03 -7.59 -1.70
C ASP A 313 16.21 -7.51 -0.71
N ASP A 314 17.07 -6.52 -0.90
CA ASP A 314 18.20 -6.18 -0.04
C ASP A 314 17.77 -5.88 1.41
N LEU A 315 16.72 -5.08 1.59
CA LEU A 315 16.14 -4.77 2.90
C LEU A 315 15.55 -6.02 3.57
N ALA A 316 14.90 -6.89 2.80
CA ALA A 316 14.37 -8.16 3.31
C ALA A 316 15.49 -9.10 3.77
N TYR A 317 16.60 -9.18 3.03
CA TYR A 317 17.79 -9.93 3.47
C TYR A 317 18.39 -9.37 4.75
N PHE A 318 18.54 -8.05 4.85
CA PHE A 318 19.06 -7.44 6.07
C PHE A 318 18.14 -7.65 7.28
N ASP A 319 16.82 -7.59 7.11
CA ASP A 319 15.89 -7.93 8.20
C ASP A 319 16.08 -9.38 8.64
N ALA A 320 16.18 -10.34 7.72
CA ALA A 320 16.45 -11.75 8.06
C ALA A 320 17.76 -11.93 8.86
N TYR A 321 18.84 -11.24 8.48
CA TYR A 321 20.10 -11.23 9.24
C TYR A 321 19.98 -10.55 10.59
N TYR A 322 19.27 -9.42 10.67
CA TYR A 322 18.99 -8.70 11.90
C TYR A 322 18.22 -9.58 12.90
N GLN A 323 17.16 -10.25 12.46
CA GLN A 323 16.42 -11.22 13.26
C GLN A 323 17.30 -12.40 13.70
N GLY A 324 18.18 -12.89 12.81
CA GLY A 324 19.16 -13.93 13.14
C GLY A 324 20.18 -13.51 14.20
N ALA A 325 20.73 -12.29 14.10
CA ALA A 325 21.68 -11.72 15.04
C ALA A 325 21.03 -11.46 16.41
N LEU A 326 19.77 -11.00 16.45
CA LEU A 326 18.99 -10.89 17.69
C LEU A 326 18.80 -12.26 18.35
N ARG A 327 18.44 -13.30 17.59
CA ARG A 327 18.34 -14.67 18.13
C ARG A 327 19.68 -15.17 18.69
N ALA A 328 20.79 -14.85 18.04
CA ALA A 328 22.14 -15.21 18.50
C ALA A 328 22.60 -14.42 19.73
N GLN A 329 22.26 -13.14 19.86
CA GLN A 329 22.50 -12.35 21.08
C GLN A 329 21.70 -12.88 22.27
N HIS A 330 20.44 -13.28 22.04
CA HIS A 330 19.63 -13.94 23.07
C HIS A 330 20.14 -15.35 23.43
N ALA A 331 20.84 -16.03 22.52
CA ALA A 331 21.51 -17.30 22.80
C ALA A 331 22.87 -17.13 23.51
N GLY A 332 23.62 -16.06 23.19
CA GLY A 332 24.94 -15.74 23.77
C GLY A 332 24.88 -15.09 25.16
N SER A 333 23.78 -14.43 25.52
CA SER A 333 23.49 -14.03 26.90
C SER A 333 23.03 -15.20 27.79
N GLY A 334 22.98 -16.42 27.25
CA GLY A 334 22.56 -17.64 27.95
C GLY A 334 23.60 -18.31 28.85
N ALA A 335 24.79 -17.72 29.02
CA ALA A 335 25.75 -18.17 30.03
C ALA A 335 25.61 -17.30 31.30
N LEU A 336 24.79 -17.79 32.24
CA LEU A 336 24.35 -17.18 33.51
C LEU A 336 23.02 -16.40 33.45
N ASP A 337 21.99 -17.03 32.90
CA ASP A 337 20.80 -17.40 33.69
C ASP A 337 19.89 -18.23 32.79
N THR A 338 19.69 -19.49 33.16
CA THR A 338 18.69 -20.36 32.54
C THR A 338 17.33 -19.67 32.56
N PRO A 339 16.71 -19.35 31.41
CA PRO A 339 15.30 -19.02 31.38
C PRO A 339 14.55 -20.29 31.75
N ARG A 340 13.92 -20.27 32.93
CA ARG A 340 12.86 -21.24 33.25
C ARG A 340 11.89 -21.26 32.08
N ALA A 341 11.66 -22.46 31.54
CA ALA A 341 10.57 -22.71 30.62
C ALA A 341 9.28 -22.03 31.15
N PRO A 342 8.46 -21.41 30.30
CA PRO A 342 7.10 -21.10 30.70
C PRO A 342 6.33 -22.41 30.82
N GLU A 343 6.49 -23.10 31.95
CA GLU A 343 5.53 -24.06 32.48
C GLU A 343 4.25 -23.31 32.87
N ALA A 344 3.57 -22.71 31.90
CA ALA A 344 2.27 -22.09 32.07
C ALA A 344 1.63 -21.86 30.70
N LEU A 345 1.39 -22.92 29.92
CA LEU A 345 0.39 -22.91 28.84
C LEU A 345 -0.07 -24.32 28.42
N ASP A 346 0.24 -25.36 29.21
CA ASP A 346 -0.24 -26.74 28.97
C ASP A 346 -1.30 -27.20 30.00
N ARG A 347 -2.07 -26.24 30.54
CA ARG A 347 -3.33 -26.53 31.24
C ARG A 347 -4.45 -25.62 30.75
N ALA A 348 -4.84 -25.78 29.48
CA ALA A 348 -6.11 -25.25 28.99
C ALA A 348 -6.75 -26.10 27.88
N ALA A 349 -6.35 -27.37 27.72
CA ALA A 349 -6.88 -28.24 26.67
C ALA A 349 -7.44 -29.59 27.14
N THR A 350 -7.33 -29.95 28.42
CA THR A 350 -7.91 -31.20 28.95
C THR A 350 -8.30 -31.05 30.43
N ALA A 351 -9.38 -30.32 30.69
CA ALA A 351 -10.06 -30.42 31.98
C ALA A 351 -11.55 -30.61 31.70
N SER A 352 -12.08 -31.80 32.01
CA SER A 352 -13.49 -31.91 32.34
C SER A 352 -13.79 -30.91 33.47
N PRO A 353 -14.93 -30.20 33.44
CA PRO A 353 -15.19 -29.13 34.39
C PRO A 353 -15.21 -29.69 35.81
N PRO A 354 -14.73 -28.94 36.82
CA PRO A 354 -14.96 -29.33 38.21
C PRO A 354 -16.47 -29.35 38.43
N ARG A 355 -16.97 -30.51 38.84
CA ARG A 355 -18.26 -30.59 39.53
C ARG A 355 -18.03 -30.10 40.95
N ASP A 356 -18.93 -29.20 41.37
CA ASP A 356 -19.21 -28.65 42.72
C ASP A 356 -19.19 -27.11 42.65
N ASP A 357 -20.22 -26.33 42.96
CA ASP A 357 -21.49 -26.56 43.64
C ASP A 357 -22.64 -25.91 42.87
N ALA A 358 -23.81 -26.53 42.91
CA ALA A 358 -25.07 -26.02 42.37
C ALA A 358 -25.62 -24.87 43.23
N ALA A 359 -24.94 -23.72 43.26
CA ALA A 359 -25.62 -22.45 43.44
C ALA A 359 -26.17 -22.05 42.07
N VAL A 360 -27.49 -21.90 41.95
CA VAL A 360 -28.19 -21.50 40.72
C VAL A 360 -27.63 -20.16 40.25
N ARG A 361 -26.59 -20.18 39.41
CA ARG A 361 -26.00 -18.96 38.84
C ARG A 361 -26.99 -18.41 37.82
N ARG A 362 -27.48 -17.19 38.06
CA ARG A 362 -28.38 -16.49 37.13
C ARG A 362 -27.72 -16.42 35.75
N ARG A 363 -28.48 -16.76 34.71
CA ARG A 363 -28.05 -16.62 33.32
C ARG A 363 -27.71 -15.17 33.01
N ALA A 364 -26.63 -14.96 32.25
CA ALA A 364 -26.25 -13.62 31.80
C ALA A 364 -27.31 -13.13 30.80
N ARG A 365 -27.76 -11.90 30.98
CA ARG A 365 -28.87 -11.31 30.24
C ARG A 365 -28.32 -10.26 29.28
N ILE A 366 -28.31 -10.54 28.00
CA ILE A 366 -27.59 -9.74 27.00
C ILE A 366 -28.57 -9.03 26.08
N LEU A 367 -28.41 -7.72 25.92
CA LEU A 367 -29.16 -6.92 24.96
C LEU A 367 -28.26 -6.51 23.80
N ALA A 368 -28.41 -7.10 22.62
CA ALA A 368 -27.66 -6.74 21.43
C ALA A 368 -28.50 -5.85 20.51
N LEU A 369 -27.87 -4.83 19.91
CA LEU A 369 -28.51 -3.95 18.94
C LEU A 369 -28.00 -4.25 17.53
N ALA A 370 -28.93 -4.48 16.60
CA ALA A 370 -28.65 -4.70 15.19
C ALA A 370 -29.52 -3.80 14.31
N ASP A 371 -29.05 -3.48 13.11
CA ASP A 371 -29.84 -2.83 12.06
C ASP A 371 -30.74 -3.82 11.28
N GLU A 372 -30.42 -5.11 11.34
CA GLU A 372 -31.16 -6.22 10.73
C GLU A 372 -30.76 -7.56 11.38
N TRP A 373 -31.62 -8.59 11.31
CA TRP A 373 -31.27 -9.94 11.75
C TRP A 373 -30.61 -10.75 10.63
N PHE A 374 -31.26 -10.83 9.46
CA PHE A 374 -30.62 -11.45 8.30
C PHE A 374 -29.66 -10.46 7.63
N PRO A 375 -28.37 -10.84 7.44
CA PRO A 375 -27.37 -9.91 6.96
C PRO A 375 -27.58 -9.58 5.48
N SER A 376 -28.18 -8.43 5.21
CA SER A 376 -28.39 -7.88 3.86
C SER A 376 -27.57 -6.62 3.57
N ARG A 377 -27.05 -5.95 4.61
CA ARG A 377 -26.37 -4.64 4.58
C ARG A 377 -24.88 -4.70 4.92
N GLY A 378 -24.33 -5.87 5.25
CA GLY A 378 -22.88 -6.07 5.35
C GLY A 378 -22.42 -7.03 6.45
N GLY A 379 -21.15 -6.90 6.85
CA GLY A 379 -20.49 -7.80 7.80
C GLY A 379 -20.86 -7.59 9.28
N ILE A 380 -21.43 -6.43 9.63
CA ILE A 380 -21.75 -6.09 11.02
C ILE A 380 -22.88 -6.96 11.55
N SER A 381 -24.01 -7.01 10.83
CA SER A 381 -25.16 -7.86 11.16
C SER A 381 -24.78 -9.34 11.15
N ALA A 382 -23.89 -9.76 10.23
CA ALA A 382 -23.36 -11.11 10.14
C ALA A 382 -22.56 -11.53 11.40
N VAL A 383 -21.71 -10.64 11.93
CA VAL A 383 -20.98 -10.86 13.20
C VAL A 383 -21.93 -10.84 14.39
N ASN A 384 -22.82 -9.84 14.48
CA ASN A 384 -23.72 -9.72 15.61
C ASN A 384 -24.65 -10.93 15.74
N ARG A 385 -25.21 -11.40 14.62
CA ARG A 385 -26.04 -12.60 14.58
C ARG A 385 -25.30 -13.83 15.11
N ARG A 386 -24.09 -14.11 14.60
CA ARG A 386 -23.28 -15.25 15.03
C ARG A 386 -22.88 -15.14 16.51
N LEU A 387 -22.55 -13.92 16.96
CA LEU A 387 -22.25 -13.65 18.37
C LEU A 387 -23.46 -13.90 19.28
N CYS A 388 -24.65 -13.43 18.89
CA CYS A 388 -25.90 -13.67 19.63
C CYS A 388 -26.20 -15.16 19.75
N ILE A 389 -26.09 -15.90 18.64
CA ILE A 389 -26.32 -17.35 18.60
C ILE A 389 -25.31 -18.07 19.52
N ALA A 390 -24.03 -17.70 19.45
CA ALA A 390 -23.00 -18.31 20.27
C ALA A 390 -23.17 -18.00 21.77
N MET A 391 -23.55 -16.77 22.13
CA MET A 391 -23.86 -16.41 23.51
C MET A 391 -25.09 -17.19 24.04
N ALA A 392 -26.12 -17.38 23.21
CA ALA A 392 -27.26 -18.22 23.57
C ALA A 392 -26.85 -19.68 23.77
N GLY A 393 -25.96 -20.20 22.90
CA GLY A 393 -25.34 -21.53 23.05
C GLY A 393 -24.53 -21.70 24.33
N GLU A 394 -23.87 -20.64 24.81
CA GLU A 394 -23.18 -20.57 26.11
C GLU A 394 -24.13 -20.36 27.31
N GLY A 395 -25.46 -20.41 27.08
CA GLY A 395 -26.49 -20.36 28.11
C GLY A 395 -26.88 -18.95 28.58
N ALA A 396 -26.53 -17.90 27.82
CA ALA A 396 -27.03 -16.55 28.08
C ALA A 396 -28.47 -16.36 27.56
N ASP A 397 -29.25 -15.52 28.23
CA ASP A 397 -30.55 -15.07 27.73
C ASP A 397 -30.31 -13.85 26.83
N VAL A 398 -30.36 -14.07 25.52
CA VAL A 398 -29.98 -13.06 24.51
C VAL A 398 -31.22 -12.42 23.87
N PHE A 399 -31.30 -11.10 23.95
CA PHE A 399 -32.30 -10.26 23.31
C PHE A 399 -31.63 -9.44 22.22
N CYS A 400 -32.05 -9.58 20.97
CA CYS A 400 -31.55 -8.79 19.85
C CYS A 400 -32.63 -7.81 19.40
N VAL A 401 -32.36 -6.51 19.47
CA VAL A 401 -33.29 -5.46 19.02
C VAL A 401 -32.93 -5.04 17.61
N VAL A 402 -33.93 -5.03 16.72
CA VAL A 402 -33.83 -4.58 15.33
C VAL A 402 -34.92 -3.53 15.04
N PRO A 403 -34.74 -2.62 14.07
CA PRO A 403 -35.77 -1.63 13.72
C PRO A 403 -37.10 -2.26 13.31
N ALA A 404 -37.04 -3.40 12.62
CA ALA A 404 -38.17 -4.23 12.24
C ALA A 404 -37.74 -5.70 12.18
N ALA A 405 -38.67 -6.62 12.44
CA ALA A 405 -38.44 -8.06 12.36
C ALA A 405 -39.58 -8.72 11.55
N SER A 406 -39.21 -9.52 10.55
CA SER A 406 -40.16 -10.38 9.85
C SER A 406 -40.48 -11.65 10.64
N ALA A 407 -41.55 -12.34 10.27
CA ALA A 407 -41.92 -13.63 10.87
C ALA A 407 -40.80 -14.67 10.71
N ALA A 408 -40.19 -14.73 9.52
CA ALA A 408 -39.09 -15.65 9.23
C ALA A 408 -37.83 -15.35 10.06
N GLU A 409 -37.50 -14.08 10.27
CA GLU A 409 -36.39 -13.69 11.15
C GLU A 409 -36.67 -14.06 12.61
N THR A 410 -37.91 -13.82 13.06
CA THR A 410 -38.33 -14.15 14.42
C THR A 410 -38.26 -15.65 14.68
N GLU A 411 -38.72 -16.47 13.73
CA GLU A 411 -38.67 -17.93 13.79
C GLU A 411 -37.23 -18.45 13.77
N ASP A 412 -36.37 -17.95 12.88
CA ASP A 412 -34.96 -18.36 12.83
C ASP A 412 -34.19 -17.95 14.09
N ALA A 413 -34.42 -16.75 14.64
CA ALA A 413 -33.81 -16.33 15.89
C ALA A 413 -34.24 -17.22 17.05
N ALA A 414 -35.54 -17.48 17.18
CA ALA A 414 -36.09 -18.34 18.23
C ALA A 414 -35.56 -19.78 18.13
N ALA A 415 -35.46 -20.34 16.93
CA ALA A 415 -34.88 -21.66 16.68
C ALA A 415 -33.41 -21.77 17.10
N ARG A 416 -32.72 -20.64 17.30
CA ARG A 416 -31.32 -20.53 17.72
C ARG A 416 -31.15 -20.00 19.14
N GLY A 417 -32.24 -19.93 19.91
CA GLY A 417 -32.22 -19.48 21.30
C GLY A 417 -32.09 -17.98 21.50
N VAL A 418 -32.36 -17.17 20.47
CA VAL A 418 -32.28 -15.69 20.52
C VAL A 418 -33.67 -15.08 20.48
N HIS A 419 -33.95 -14.15 21.38
CA HIS A 419 -35.20 -13.37 21.39
C HIS A 419 -35.06 -12.14 20.49
N LEU A 420 -35.62 -12.21 19.28
CA LEU A 420 -35.65 -11.07 18.37
C LEU A 420 -36.78 -10.11 18.73
N LEU A 421 -36.47 -8.83 18.92
CA LEU A 421 -37.40 -7.78 19.32
C LEU A 421 -37.41 -6.67 18.27
N ALA A 422 -38.60 -6.32 17.77
CA ALA A 422 -38.75 -5.12 16.94
C ALA A 422 -38.77 -3.86 17.84
N ALA A 423 -37.99 -2.85 17.45
CA ALA A 423 -37.99 -1.55 18.11
C ALA A 423 -39.37 -0.87 17.96
N SER A 424 -39.77 -0.11 18.96
CA SER A 424 -41.06 0.59 18.92
C SER A 424 -40.98 1.80 17.97
N GLN A 425 -41.66 1.70 16.83
CA GLN A 425 -41.71 2.75 15.80
C GLN A 425 -42.90 3.70 16.01
N VAL A 426 -42.75 4.96 15.62
CA VAL A 426 -43.84 5.94 15.47
C VAL A 426 -43.69 6.68 14.13
N PRO A 427 -44.77 7.22 13.54
CA PRO A 427 -44.67 7.93 12.26
C PRO A 427 -43.62 9.06 12.31
N GLY A 428 -42.70 9.06 11.33
CA GLY A 428 -41.65 10.06 11.19
C GLY A 428 -40.32 9.72 11.91
N MET A 429 -40.27 8.65 12.69
CA MET A 429 -39.05 8.18 13.35
C MET A 429 -38.16 7.37 12.40
N SER A 430 -36.85 7.59 12.48
CA SER A 430 -35.86 6.79 11.77
C SER A 430 -35.54 5.46 12.48
N ASP A 431 -35.05 4.48 11.73
CA ASP A 431 -34.55 3.20 12.28
C ASP A 431 -33.56 3.42 13.43
N ARG A 432 -32.64 4.37 13.28
CA ARG A 432 -31.63 4.68 14.30
C ARG A 432 -32.25 5.24 15.58
N GLU A 433 -33.20 6.17 15.47
CA GLU A 433 -33.92 6.73 16.63
C GLU A 433 -34.76 5.67 17.34
N SER A 434 -35.34 4.72 16.59
CA SER A 434 -36.13 3.64 17.18
C SER A 434 -35.30 2.74 18.11
N LEU A 435 -34.03 2.48 17.75
CA LEU A 435 -33.10 1.67 18.54
C LEU A 435 -32.65 2.35 19.85
N MET A 436 -32.80 3.67 19.96
CA MET A 436 -32.50 4.44 21.18
C MET A 436 -33.61 4.34 22.23
N ARG A 437 -34.81 3.86 21.85
CA ARG A 437 -35.92 3.73 22.78
C ARG A 437 -35.75 2.50 23.66
N ARG A 438 -36.17 2.61 24.93
CA ARG A 438 -36.23 1.46 25.84
C ARG A 438 -37.03 0.30 25.22
N PRO A 439 -36.41 -0.86 24.96
CA PRO A 439 -37.10 -2.02 24.41
C PRO A 439 -37.99 -2.68 25.46
N ALA A 440 -39.08 -3.31 25.01
CA ALA A 440 -39.96 -4.11 25.86
C ALA A 440 -39.33 -5.48 26.15
N LEU A 441 -38.39 -5.52 27.10
CA LEU A 441 -37.77 -6.77 27.54
C LEU A 441 -38.78 -7.60 28.35
N PRO A 442 -38.87 -8.93 28.15
CA PRO A 442 -39.69 -9.80 28.99
C PRO A 442 -39.22 -9.75 30.45
N GLY A 443 -40.11 -9.76 31.44
CA GLY A 443 -39.72 -9.71 32.86
C GLY A 443 -39.19 -8.35 33.33
N THR A 444 -38.67 -8.28 34.56
CA THR A 444 -38.33 -7.00 35.24
C THR A 444 -36.83 -6.72 35.34
N ASP A 445 -35.96 -7.72 35.17
CA ASP A 445 -34.52 -7.51 35.37
C ASP A 445 -33.88 -6.78 34.18
N ALA A 446 -33.00 -5.84 34.51
CA ALA A 446 -32.18 -5.14 33.53
C ALA A 446 -31.19 -6.12 32.83
N PRO A 447 -30.74 -5.81 31.60
CA PRO A 447 -29.67 -6.56 30.97
C PRO A 447 -28.35 -6.36 31.75
N ASP A 448 -27.51 -7.39 31.75
CA ASP A 448 -26.14 -7.36 32.27
C ASP A 448 -25.20 -6.60 31.33
N ALA A 449 -25.48 -6.63 30.02
CA ALA A 449 -24.73 -5.90 29.02
C ALA A 449 -25.61 -5.44 27.86
N VAL A 450 -25.23 -4.30 27.29
CA VAL A 450 -25.79 -3.78 26.03
C VAL A 450 -24.67 -3.76 24.98
N ILE A 451 -24.87 -4.48 23.87
CA ILE A 451 -23.91 -4.59 22.77
C ILE A 451 -24.31 -3.64 21.64
N GLY A 452 -23.42 -2.72 21.30
CA GLY A 452 -23.50 -1.86 20.12
C GLY A 452 -22.32 -2.08 19.18
N HIS A 453 -22.53 -1.80 17.90
CA HIS A 453 -21.54 -2.02 16.85
C HIS A 453 -21.21 -0.71 16.13
N SER A 454 -19.98 -0.25 16.31
CA SER A 454 -19.41 0.94 15.68
C SER A 454 -20.38 2.14 15.65
N ARG A 455 -20.22 3.04 14.70
CA ARG A 455 -21.17 4.14 14.43
C ARG A 455 -22.61 3.73 14.07
N ILE A 456 -22.88 2.45 13.79
CA ILE A 456 -24.21 2.00 13.33
C ILE A 456 -25.16 1.85 14.52
N THR A 457 -24.80 1.03 15.51
CA THR A 457 -25.62 0.82 16.71
C THR A 457 -24.94 1.21 18.02
N GLY A 458 -23.65 1.58 17.99
CA GLY A 458 -22.91 2.07 19.16
C GLY A 458 -23.54 3.27 19.86
N PRO A 459 -23.95 4.34 19.15
CA PRO A 459 -24.64 5.47 19.76
C PRO A 459 -25.96 5.09 20.43
N ALA A 460 -26.71 4.14 19.85
CA ALA A 460 -27.95 3.67 20.46
C ALA A 460 -27.66 2.86 21.73
N ALA A 461 -26.61 2.03 21.74
CA ALA A 461 -26.19 1.31 22.93
C ALA A 461 -25.72 2.25 24.06
N GLU A 462 -25.07 3.35 23.72
CA GLU A 462 -24.70 4.40 24.67
C GLU A 462 -25.93 5.06 25.29
N VAL A 463 -26.90 5.49 24.49
CA VAL A 463 -28.16 6.06 24.98
C VAL A 463 -28.92 5.07 25.87
N LEU A 464 -29.05 3.80 25.44
CA LEU A 464 -29.77 2.80 26.24
C LEU A 464 -29.11 2.55 27.60
N VAL A 465 -27.79 2.52 27.68
CA VAL A 465 -27.08 2.34 28.95
C VAL A 465 -27.24 3.58 29.83
N SER A 466 -26.99 4.77 29.28
CA SER A 466 -27.05 6.03 30.04
C SER A 466 -28.45 6.34 30.56
N ASP A 467 -29.48 6.14 29.74
CA ASP A 467 -30.83 6.65 30.05
C ASP A 467 -31.75 5.56 30.62
N HIS A 468 -31.47 4.28 30.38
CA HIS A 468 -32.42 3.20 30.67
C HIS A 468 -31.82 2.02 31.45
N PHE A 469 -30.54 1.73 31.27
CA PHE A 469 -29.88 0.56 31.87
C PHE A 469 -28.49 0.92 32.45
N PRO A 470 -28.40 1.84 33.43
CA PRO A 470 -27.12 2.38 33.91
C PRO A 470 -26.22 1.34 34.60
N ALA A 471 -26.79 0.22 35.06
CA ALA A 471 -26.04 -0.90 35.64
C ALA A 471 -25.48 -1.88 34.58
N ALA A 472 -25.88 -1.77 33.32
CA ALA A 472 -25.45 -2.67 32.26
C ALA A 472 -24.06 -2.31 31.75
N VAL A 473 -23.23 -3.31 31.48
CA VAL A 473 -21.93 -3.10 30.81
C VAL A 473 -22.16 -2.72 29.36
N ARG A 474 -21.73 -1.52 28.97
CA ARG A 474 -21.72 -1.14 27.55
C ARG A 474 -20.58 -1.84 26.83
N VAL A 475 -20.91 -2.69 25.86
CA VAL A 475 -19.97 -3.37 24.97
C VAL A 475 -19.99 -2.68 23.62
N HIS A 476 -18.87 -2.09 23.22
CA HIS A 476 -18.73 -1.42 21.92
C HIS A 476 -17.83 -2.24 21.01
N VAL A 477 -18.42 -2.88 20.01
CA VAL A 477 -17.71 -3.74 19.06
C VAL A 477 -17.26 -2.93 17.85
N VAL A 478 -15.96 -2.93 17.56
CA VAL A 478 -15.34 -2.14 16.49
C VAL A 478 -15.07 -3.01 15.27
N HIS A 479 -15.54 -2.58 14.10
CA HIS A 479 -15.48 -3.34 12.84
C HIS A 479 -14.56 -2.77 11.76
N MET A 480 -14.21 -1.49 11.83
CA MET A 480 -13.47 -0.80 10.77
C MET A 480 -12.58 0.30 11.33
N GLU A 481 -11.47 0.55 10.65
CA GLU A 481 -10.54 1.67 10.86
C GLU A 481 -10.74 2.68 9.72
N PRO A 482 -11.46 3.80 9.92
CA PRO A 482 -11.80 4.73 8.85
C PRO A 482 -10.59 5.34 8.13
N ASP A 483 -9.51 5.62 8.85
CA ASP A 483 -8.25 6.17 8.32
C ASP A 483 -7.60 5.31 7.24
N GLN A 484 -7.97 4.04 7.12
CA GLN A 484 -7.42 3.12 6.12
C GLN A 484 -8.39 2.85 4.96
N ILE A 485 -9.62 3.37 5.03
CA ILE A 485 -10.70 3.02 4.10
C ILE A 485 -11.19 4.25 3.33
N GLU A 486 -11.34 5.41 3.97
CA GLU A 486 -12.04 6.55 3.36
C GLU A 486 -11.32 7.15 2.13
N TRP A 487 -9.99 6.97 2.03
CA TRP A 487 -9.16 7.39 0.89
C TRP A 487 -9.50 6.67 -0.42
N HIS A 488 -10.14 5.51 -0.34
CA HIS A 488 -10.46 4.67 -1.49
C HIS A 488 -11.92 4.85 -1.96
N LYS A 489 -12.69 5.74 -1.31
CA LYS A 489 -14.07 6.09 -1.66
C LYS A 489 -14.07 7.42 -2.42
N THR A 490 -13.74 7.36 -3.70
CA THR A 490 -13.50 8.51 -4.60
C THR A 490 -14.77 9.08 -5.25
N ASP A 491 -15.94 8.53 -4.92
CA ASP A 491 -17.24 8.81 -5.54
C ASP A 491 -18.05 9.90 -4.82
N ARG A 492 -17.42 10.67 -3.92
CA ARG A 492 -18.11 11.67 -3.09
C ARG A 492 -17.44 13.04 -3.12
N ALA A 493 -18.24 14.08 -2.92
CA ALA A 493 -17.83 15.48 -3.06
C ALA A 493 -17.08 16.07 -1.86
N ASP A 494 -17.07 15.38 -0.71
CA ASP A 494 -16.43 15.78 0.54
C ASP A 494 -15.00 15.20 0.66
N ASP A 495 -14.11 15.96 1.32
CA ASP A 495 -12.68 15.61 1.47
C ASP A 495 -12.49 14.27 2.20
N ALA A 496 -11.66 13.38 1.63
CA ALA A 496 -11.47 12.04 2.17
C ALA A 496 -10.72 12.03 3.51
N GLY A 497 -9.81 12.97 3.73
CA GLY A 497 -9.04 13.10 4.97
C GLY A 497 -9.90 13.61 6.12
N GLU A 498 -10.72 14.64 5.89
CA GLU A 498 -11.66 15.15 6.90
C GLU A 498 -12.64 14.06 7.36
N ARG A 499 -13.23 13.33 6.41
CA ARG A 499 -14.13 12.20 6.73
C ARG A 499 -13.44 11.09 7.50
N ALA A 500 -12.20 10.76 7.12
CA ALA A 500 -11.41 9.75 7.82
C ALA A 500 -11.24 10.14 9.28
N GLN A 501 -10.76 11.37 9.52
CA GLN A 501 -10.55 11.92 10.85
C GLN A 501 -11.84 11.94 11.68
N GLU A 502 -12.91 12.57 11.17
CA GLU A 502 -14.20 12.64 11.87
C GLU A 502 -14.72 11.24 12.24
N ARG A 503 -14.54 10.28 11.32
CA ARG A 503 -15.05 8.92 11.54
C ARG A 503 -14.23 8.16 12.56
N SER A 504 -12.91 8.27 12.51
CA SER A 504 -11.98 7.67 13.47
C SER A 504 -12.18 8.26 14.86
N GLU A 505 -12.30 9.59 14.98
CA GLU A 505 -12.56 10.27 16.25
C GLU A 505 -13.89 9.85 16.89
N LEU A 506 -14.97 9.69 16.11
CA LEU A 506 -16.23 9.19 16.65
C LEU A 506 -16.09 7.74 17.14
N GLU A 507 -15.42 6.88 16.38
CA GLU A 507 -15.26 5.46 16.72
C GLU A 507 -14.44 5.30 18.00
N LEU A 508 -13.33 6.04 18.13
CA LEU A 508 -12.46 6.01 19.30
C LEU A 508 -13.16 6.59 20.55
N ARG A 509 -13.96 7.66 20.41
CA ARG A 509 -14.78 8.17 21.53
C ARG A 509 -15.82 7.17 22.01
N LEU A 510 -16.56 6.55 21.07
CA LEU A 510 -17.55 5.52 21.40
C LEU A 510 -16.90 4.34 22.12
N ALA A 511 -15.73 3.91 21.66
CA ALA A 511 -14.96 2.83 22.26
C ALA A 511 -14.39 3.20 23.63
N ALA A 512 -13.84 4.42 23.78
CA ALA A 512 -13.20 4.86 25.02
C ALA A 512 -14.20 5.00 26.18
N GLY A 513 -15.41 5.46 25.90
CA GLY A 513 -16.48 5.53 26.90
C GLY A 513 -17.16 4.19 27.20
N ALA A 514 -16.75 3.08 26.57
CA ALA A 514 -17.43 1.79 26.73
C ALA A 514 -16.85 1.03 27.94
N GLY A 515 -17.70 0.27 28.65
CA GLY A 515 -17.21 -0.64 29.68
C GLY A 515 -16.30 -1.74 29.12
N LEU A 516 -16.55 -2.13 27.86
CA LEU A 516 -15.70 -3.03 27.07
C LEU A 516 -15.63 -2.54 25.62
N ALA A 517 -14.44 -2.13 25.17
CA ALA A 517 -14.13 -1.96 23.75
C ALA A 517 -13.67 -3.28 23.15
N VAL A 518 -14.35 -3.77 22.11
CA VAL A 518 -14.15 -5.10 21.52
C VAL A 518 -13.76 -4.98 20.04
N PRO A 519 -12.46 -4.88 19.71
CA PRO A 519 -12.03 -4.91 18.33
C PRO A 519 -12.18 -6.30 17.72
N VAL A 520 -12.70 -6.38 16.49
CA VAL A 520 -12.84 -7.63 15.75
C VAL A 520 -11.52 -7.98 15.07
N GLY A 521 -10.78 -8.91 15.67
CA GLY A 521 -9.52 -9.43 15.15
C GLY A 521 -8.27 -8.58 15.44
N PRO A 522 -7.09 -9.09 15.01
CA PRO A 522 -5.79 -8.53 15.37
C PRO A 522 -5.53 -7.12 14.83
N ARG A 523 -5.99 -6.84 13.60
CA ARG A 523 -5.78 -5.55 12.95
C ARG A 523 -6.37 -4.41 13.77
N LEU A 524 -7.65 -4.54 14.12
CA LEU A 524 -8.37 -3.52 14.90
C LEU A 524 -7.89 -3.49 16.35
N ASP A 525 -7.42 -4.61 16.90
CA ASP A 525 -6.81 -4.64 18.23
C ASP A 525 -5.51 -3.85 18.28
N GLN A 526 -4.63 -3.97 17.28
CA GLN A 526 -3.44 -3.14 17.17
C GLN A 526 -3.78 -1.64 17.08
N TRP A 527 -4.78 -1.29 16.28
CA TRP A 527 -5.26 0.09 16.17
C TRP A 527 -5.76 0.64 17.51
N LEU A 528 -6.68 -0.08 18.17
CA LEU A 528 -7.24 0.37 19.44
C LEU A 528 -6.19 0.42 20.56
N ARG A 529 -5.26 -0.54 20.64
CA ARG A 529 -4.19 -0.49 21.65
C ARG A 529 -3.32 0.75 21.53
N ARG A 530 -3.09 1.22 20.30
CA ARG A 530 -2.30 2.42 20.00
C ARG A 530 -3.07 3.69 20.39
N ASP A 531 -4.32 3.80 19.94
CA ASP A 531 -5.01 5.10 19.93
C ASP A 531 -5.96 5.30 21.11
N LEU A 532 -6.59 4.23 21.61
CA LEU A 532 -7.60 4.33 22.66
C LEU A 532 -7.10 5.01 23.97
N PRO A 533 -5.82 4.82 24.41
CA PRO A 533 -5.28 5.57 25.55
C PRO A 533 -5.29 7.09 25.37
N LEU A 534 -5.19 7.58 24.13
CA LEU A 534 -5.22 9.02 23.82
C LEU A 534 -6.63 9.63 24.01
N TYR A 535 -7.65 8.77 24.09
CA TYR A 535 -9.05 9.16 24.30
C TYR A 535 -9.50 8.89 25.75
N GLY A 536 -8.56 8.67 26.67
CA GLY A 536 -8.85 8.52 28.10
C GLY A 536 -9.43 7.16 28.51
N ALA A 537 -9.28 6.13 27.68
CA ALA A 537 -9.75 4.80 28.05
C ALA A 537 -8.89 4.19 29.16
N GLU A 538 -9.54 3.83 30.27
CA GLU A 538 -8.88 3.22 31.44
C GLU A 538 -8.59 1.72 31.25
N ARG A 539 -9.29 1.08 30.31
CA ARG A 539 -9.22 -0.36 30.08
C ARG A 539 -8.64 -0.66 28.71
N SER A 540 -7.77 -1.66 28.65
CA SER A 540 -7.29 -2.20 27.38
C SER A 540 -8.43 -2.86 26.59
N PRO A 541 -8.40 -2.79 25.25
CA PRO A 541 -9.38 -3.45 24.41
C PRO A 541 -9.40 -4.97 24.63
N HIS A 542 -10.61 -5.54 24.54
CA HIS A 542 -10.87 -6.97 24.64
C HIS A 542 -11.07 -7.54 23.23
N ARG A 543 -9.97 -7.92 22.57
CA ARG A 543 -10.00 -8.51 21.22
C ARG A 543 -10.93 -9.71 21.14
N MET A 544 -11.75 -9.75 20.10
CA MET A 544 -12.57 -10.89 19.73
C MET A 544 -12.20 -11.36 18.33
N ASP A 545 -11.79 -12.63 18.20
CA ASP A 545 -11.61 -13.28 16.90
C ASP A 545 -12.90 -14.02 16.52
N PRO A 546 -13.52 -13.73 15.36
CA PRO A 546 -14.59 -14.54 14.80
C PRO A 546 -14.22 -16.02 14.65
N GLY A 547 -15.19 -16.91 14.87
CA GLY A 547 -14.99 -18.37 14.80
C GLY A 547 -15.25 -19.00 13.44
N PHE A 548 -14.67 -20.18 13.19
CA PHE A 548 -14.76 -20.93 11.92
C PHE A 548 -15.74 -22.13 11.98
N ASP A 549 -16.46 -22.27 13.08
CA ASP A 549 -17.36 -23.38 13.43
C ASP A 549 -18.85 -23.13 13.11
N LEU A 550 -19.22 -21.89 12.75
CA LEU A 550 -20.60 -21.54 12.41
C LEU A 550 -20.70 -20.96 10.99
N LEU A 551 -21.60 -21.52 10.19
CA LEU A 551 -21.98 -21.05 8.86
C LEU A 551 -23.48 -20.69 8.83
N ASP A 552 -23.81 -19.55 8.24
CA ASP A 552 -25.21 -19.16 8.02
C ASP A 552 -25.87 -20.15 7.04
N GLY A 553 -27.03 -20.70 7.43
CA GLY A 553 -27.75 -21.71 6.64
C GLY A 553 -27.46 -23.17 6.99
N ALA A 554 -26.53 -23.45 7.92
CA ALA A 554 -26.42 -24.78 8.50
C ALA A 554 -27.67 -25.09 9.37
N PRO A 555 -28.29 -26.29 9.24
CA PRO A 555 -29.44 -26.66 10.05
C PRO A 555 -29.03 -26.73 11.53
N ALA A 556 -29.92 -26.27 12.43
CA ALA A 556 -29.69 -26.23 13.88
C ALA A 556 -29.42 -27.62 14.50
N ALA A 557 -29.74 -28.70 13.78
CA ALA A 557 -29.55 -30.09 14.18
C ALA A 557 -28.41 -30.82 13.43
N ALA A 558 -27.53 -30.10 12.72
CA ALA A 558 -26.35 -30.76 12.13
C ALA A 558 -25.45 -31.30 13.25
N GLU A 559 -25.32 -32.62 13.30
CA GLU A 559 -24.47 -33.37 14.23
C GLU A 559 -23.09 -32.72 14.44
N PRO A 560 -22.53 -32.74 15.67
CA PRO A 560 -21.21 -32.17 15.98
C PRO A 560 -20.04 -32.81 15.20
N ASP A 561 -20.29 -33.86 14.42
CA ASP A 561 -19.33 -34.57 13.58
C ASP A 561 -19.20 -33.99 12.14
N GLY A 562 -19.82 -32.84 11.84
CA GLY A 562 -19.84 -32.14 10.53
C GLY A 562 -18.49 -31.63 9.98
N LEU A 563 -17.37 -31.99 10.63
CA LEU A 563 -16.00 -31.67 10.22
C LEU A 563 -15.41 -32.64 9.18
N ARG A 564 -16.11 -33.71 8.78
CA ARG A 564 -15.48 -34.88 8.14
C ARG A 564 -15.46 -34.97 6.61
N ALA A 565 -16.33 -34.29 5.86
CA ALA A 565 -16.25 -34.35 4.40
C ALA A 565 -15.28 -33.28 3.89
N VAL A 566 -14.11 -33.72 3.39
CA VAL A 566 -13.30 -32.91 2.48
C VAL A 566 -14.22 -32.47 1.35
N ARG A 567 -14.32 -31.17 1.14
CA ARG A 567 -15.16 -30.64 0.07
C ARG A 567 -14.62 -31.19 -1.26
N SER A 568 -15.48 -31.87 -2.02
CA SER A 568 -15.11 -32.39 -3.34
C SER A 568 -14.71 -31.23 -4.26
N VAL A 569 -13.69 -31.45 -5.07
CA VAL A 569 -13.29 -30.51 -6.12
C VAL A 569 -14.47 -30.34 -7.10
N PRO A 570 -14.97 -29.12 -7.35
CA PRO A 570 -16.04 -28.90 -8.31
C PRO A 570 -15.65 -29.39 -9.71
N GLU A 571 -16.53 -30.19 -10.33
CA GLU A 571 -16.37 -30.61 -11.73
C GLU A 571 -16.60 -29.43 -12.69
N GLY A 572 -16.06 -29.55 -13.90
CA GLY A 572 -16.20 -28.54 -14.96
C GLY A 572 -15.13 -27.45 -14.94
N VAL A 573 -15.47 -26.30 -15.52
CA VAL A 573 -14.57 -25.14 -15.66
C VAL A 573 -14.28 -24.55 -14.27
N PRO A 574 -13.00 -24.38 -13.87
CA PRO A 574 -12.67 -23.78 -12.59
C PRO A 574 -13.23 -22.36 -12.46
N GLN A 575 -13.91 -22.09 -11.34
CA GLN A 575 -14.50 -20.79 -11.04
C GLN A 575 -13.74 -20.08 -9.93
N ILE A 576 -13.29 -18.86 -10.20
CA ILE A 576 -12.72 -17.92 -9.25
C ILE A 576 -13.84 -17.04 -8.71
N LEU A 577 -13.89 -16.81 -7.40
CA LEU A 577 -14.88 -15.95 -6.76
C LEU A 577 -14.22 -14.75 -6.09
N VAL A 578 -14.72 -13.56 -6.40
CA VAL A 578 -14.49 -12.34 -5.64
C VAL A 578 -15.83 -11.85 -5.11
N MET A 579 -15.95 -11.66 -3.80
CA MET A 579 -17.20 -11.27 -3.15
C MET A 579 -16.95 -10.17 -2.13
N GLY A 580 -17.89 -9.22 -2.08
CA GLY A 580 -17.87 -8.13 -1.11
C GLY A 580 -18.76 -6.99 -1.59
N ARG A 581 -18.77 -5.88 -0.85
CA ARG A 581 -19.47 -4.66 -1.27
C ARG A 581 -18.69 -3.98 -2.42
N MET A 582 -19.15 -4.12 -3.66
CA MET A 582 -18.42 -3.62 -4.84
C MET A 582 -18.61 -2.12 -5.08
N GLU A 583 -19.46 -1.45 -4.30
CA GLU A 583 -19.43 0.01 -4.18
C GLU A 583 -18.05 0.49 -3.68
N ASP A 584 -17.39 -0.33 -2.85
CA ASP A 584 -16.02 -0.13 -2.38
C ASP A 584 -15.01 -1.00 -3.18
N ALA A 585 -15.26 -1.26 -4.47
CA ALA A 585 -14.41 -2.13 -5.31
C ALA A 585 -12.90 -1.79 -5.24
N PRO A 586 -12.47 -0.52 -5.19
CA PRO A 586 -11.06 -0.17 -4.97
C PRO A 586 -10.51 -0.66 -3.61
N VAL A 587 -11.27 -0.52 -2.52
CA VAL A 587 -10.88 -1.06 -1.20
C VAL A 587 -10.76 -2.58 -1.26
N LYS A 588 -11.71 -3.24 -1.95
CA LYS A 588 -11.76 -4.69 -2.08
C LYS A 588 -10.71 -5.27 -3.05
N GLY A 589 -9.98 -4.41 -3.77
CA GLY A 589 -8.90 -4.81 -4.66
C GLY A 589 -9.39 -5.59 -5.89
N LEU A 590 -10.60 -5.29 -6.38
CA LEU A 590 -11.17 -6.01 -7.52
C LEU A 590 -10.29 -5.88 -8.78
N ASP A 591 -9.63 -4.73 -8.93
CA ASP A 591 -8.63 -4.47 -9.97
C ASP A 591 -7.39 -5.35 -9.82
N ILE A 592 -6.90 -5.55 -8.59
CA ILE A 592 -5.80 -6.49 -8.29
C ILE A 592 -6.22 -7.91 -8.69
N ALA A 593 -7.43 -8.34 -8.30
CA ALA A 593 -7.95 -9.65 -8.68
C ALA A 593 -8.00 -9.82 -10.20
N GLY A 594 -8.60 -8.86 -10.92
CA GLY A 594 -8.73 -8.93 -12.38
C GLY A 594 -7.37 -9.04 -13.08
N ARG A 595 -6.41 -8.19 -12.70
CA ARG A 595 -5.07 -8.19 -13.29
C ARG A 595 -4.28 -9.46 -12.96
N ALA A 596 -4.33 -9.90 -11.69
CA ALA A 596 -3.66 -11.12 -11.26
C ALA A 596 -4.22 -12.36 -11.98
N VAL A 597 -5.54 -12.44 -12.15
CA VAL A 597 -6.17 -13.51 -12.94
C VAL A 597 -5.72 -13.46 -14.40
N GLY A 598 -5.69 -12.27 -15.02
CA GLY A 598 -5.21 -12.10 -16.39
C GLY A 598 -3.76 -12.50 -16.61
N ARG A 599 -2.90 -12.33 -15.59
CA ARG A 599 -1.50 -12.78 -15.60
C ARG A 599 -1.39 -14.27 -15.32
N ALA A 600 -2.15 -14.80 -14.36
CA ALA A 600 -2.18 -16.21 -14.01
C ALA A 600 -2.54 -17.11 -15.18
N VAL A 601 -3.47 -16.67 -16.04
CA VAL A 601 -3.83 -17.38 -17.28
C VAL A 601 -2.62 -17.58 -18.21
N ARG A 602 -1.70 -16.60 -18.25
CA ARG A 602 -0.50 -16.65 -19.11
C ARG A 602 0.57 -17.57 -18.51
N LEU A 603 0.59 -17.72 -17.20
CA LEU A 603 1.49 -18.61 -16.45
C LEU A 603 1.01 -20.07 -16.48
N ALA A 604 -0.31 -20.27 -16.55
CA ALA A 604 -0.92 -21.60 -16.51
C ALA A 604 -0.56 -22.45 -17.73
N THR A 605 -0.28 -23.73 -17.48
CA THR A 605 0.02 -24.71 -18.52
C THR A 605 -1.28 -25.21 -19.17
N GLY A 606 -1.23 -25.52 -20.47
CA GLY A 606 -2.35 -26.17 -21.17
C GLY A 606 -3.61 -25.32 -21.38
N ARG A 607 -3.51 -24.25 -22.19
CA ARG A 607 -4.63 -23.40 -22.70
C ARG A 607 -5.85 -23.37 -21.75
N PRO A 608 -5.69 -22.79 -20.55
CA PRO A 608 -6.73 -22.86 -19.53
C PRO A 608 -8.00 -22.15 -19.99
N ARG A 609 -9.14 -22.58 -19.42
CA ARG A 609 -10.39 -21.83 -19.43
C ARG A 609 -10.86 -21.71 -18.00
N TRP A 610 -11.17 -20.49 -17.54
CA TRP A 610 -11.63 -20.20 -16.18
C TRP A 610 -12.90 -19.35 -16.20
N GLU A 611 -13.65 -19.36 -15.12
CA GLU A 611 -14.73 -18.42 -14.86
C GLU A 611 -14.31 -17.47 -13.73
N LEU A 612 -14.67 -16.18 -13.82
CA LEU A 612 -14.56 -15.24 -12.70
C LEU A 612 -15.96 -14.73 -12.35
N LEU A 613 -16.43 -15.09 -11.15
CA LEU A 613 -17.67 -14.58 -10.58
C LEU A 613 -17.36 -13.43 -9.61
N VAL A 614 -17.92 -12.25 -9.88
CA VAL A 614 -17.93 -11.11 -8.96
C VAL A 614 -19.31 -10.98 -8.34
N ARG A 615 -19.40 -11.06 -7.02
CA ARG A 615 -20.65 -10.87 -6.27
C ARG A 615 -20.61 -9.60 -5.43
N GLY A 616 -21.69 -8.83 -5.53
CA GLY A 616 -21.95 -7.68 -4.66
C GLY A 616 -21.88 -6.33 -5.37
N ALA A 617 -22.09 -6.32 -6.69
CA ALA A 617 -22.35 -5.10 -7.44
C ALA A 617 -23.57 -4.35 -6.87
N ALA A 618 -23.51 -3.02 -6.87
CA ALA A 618 -24.71 -2.23 -6.65
C ALA A 618 -25.74 -2.53 -7.74
N ARG A 619 -27.02 -2.37 -7.42
CA ARG A 619 -28.09 -2.55 -8.41
C ARG A 619 -27.91 -1.54 -9.55
N GLY A 620 -27.92 -2.03 -10.79
CA GLY A 620 -27.65 -1.21 -11.98
C GLY A 620 -26.18 -1.16 -12.41
N GLU A 621 -25.22 -1.49 -11.55
CA GLU A 621 -23.78 -1.32 -11.82
C GLU A 621 -23.10 -2.56 -12.40
N SER A 622 -23.82 -3.68 -12.53
CA SER A 622 -23.20 -4.97 -12.90
C SER A 622 -22.55 -4.97 -14.29
N GLU A 623 -23.13 -4.26 -15.27
CA GLU A 623 -22.59 -4.19 -16.63
C GLU A 623 -21.29 -3.39 -16.69
N ARG A 624 -21.27 -2.20 -16.07
CA ARG A 624 -20.06 -1.36 -15.97
C ARG A 624 -18.94 -2.11 -15.27
N LEU A 625 -19.22 -2.71 -14.10
CA LEU A 625 -18.22 -3.45 -13.35
C LEU A 625 -17.69 -4.66 -14.13
N ARG A 626 -18.54 -5.32 -14.92
CA ARG A 626 -18.09 -6.41 -15.80
C ARG A 626 -17.12 -5.92 -16.87
N HIS A 627 -17.40 -4.77 -17.49
CA HIS A 627 -16.50 -4.18 -18.47
C HIS A 627 -15.14 -3.84 -17.86
N ASP A 628 -15.12 -3.20 -16.68
CA ASP A 628 -13.89 -2.85 -15.97
C ASP A 628 -13.04 -4.11 -15.67
N VAL A 629 -13.68 -5.16 -15.13
CA VAL A 629 -13.02 -6.44 -14.81
C VAL A 629 -12.48 -7.14 -16.05
N MET A 630 -13.23 -7.15 -17.15
CA MET A 630 -12.75 -7.71 -18.42
C MET A 630 -11.54 -6.94 -18.96
N GLY A 631 -11.55 -5.61 -18.84
CA GLY A 631 -10.42 -4.74 -19.21
C GLY A 631 -9.17 -5.04 -18.38
N TRP A 632 -9.31 -5.24 -17.07
CA TRP A 632 -8.20 -5.60 -16.18
C TRP A 632 -7.61 -6.99 -16.47
N ILE A 633 -8.45 -7.98 -16.80
CA ILE A 633 -8.00 -9.33 -17.14
C ILE A 633 -7.28 -9.33 -18.50
N GLY A 634 -7.86 -8.67 -19.50
CA GLY A 634 -7.26 -8.56 -20.84
C GLY A 634 -6.97 -9.91 -21.51
N HIS A 635 -7.78 -10.94 -21.24
CA HIS A 635 -7.62 -12.28 -21.81
C HIS A 635 -8.98 -12.98 -22.01
N SER A 636 -9.21 -13.55 -23.19
CA SER A 636 -10.47 -14.20 -23.58
C SER A 636 -10.67 -15.61 -23.01
N ALA A 637 -9.76 -16.07 -22.15
CA ALA A 637 -9.81 -17.40 -21.54
C ALA A 637 -10.60 -17.40 -20.23
N VAL A 638 -11.02 -16.21 -19.78
CA VAL A 638 -11.74 -16.01 -18.53
C VAL A 638 -13.13 -15.49 -18.83
N ASP A 639 -14.15 -16.30 -18.54
CA ASP A 639 -15.54 -15.92 -18.65
C ASP A 639 -15.96 -15.12 -17.39
N VAL A 640 -16.20 -13.81 -17.55
CA VAL A 640 -16.52 -12.91 -16.43
C VAL A 640 -18.03 -12.78 -16.24
N THR A 641 -18.50 -13.09 -15.03
CA THR A 641 -19.87 -12.90 -14.57
C THR A 641 -19.91 -11.96 -13.38
N VAL A 642 -20.78 -10.95 -13.41
CA VAL A 642 -21.03 -10.05 -12.29
C VAL A 642 -22.50 -10.14 -11.94
N HIS A 643 -22.83 -10.32 -10.65
CA HIS A 643 -24.21 -10.02 -10.23
C HIS A 643 -24.28 -9.21 -8.93
N PRO A 644 -25.44 -8.58 -8.65
CA PRO A 644 -25.66 -7.80 -7.44
C PRO A 644 -25.57 -8.60 -6.15
N PHE A 645 -25.43 -7.92 -5.02
CA PHE A 645 -25.54 -8.60 -3.72
C PHE A 645 -26.91 -9.30 -3.58
N ASP A 646 -26.91 -10.50 -3.00
CA ASP A 646 -28.12 -11.26 -2.70
C ASP A 646 -28.15 -11.58 -1.20
N PRO A 647 -29.18 -11.14 -0.46
CA PRO A 647 -29.28 -11.39 0.99
C PRO A 647 -29.61 -12.84 1.33
N ASN A 648 -29.90 -13.69 0.35
CA ASN A 648 -30.19 -15.09 0.57
C ASN A 648 -28.90 -15.87 0.86
N ALA A 649 -28.69 -16.23 2.13
CA ALA A 649 -27.56 -17.01 2.60
C ALA A 649 -27.35 -18.32 1.83
N ALA A 650 -28.43 -19.00 1.40
CA ALA A 650 -28.31 -20.23 0.61
C ALA A 650 -27.74 -19.96 -0.80
N ARG A 651 -27.96 -18.77 -1.38
CA ARG A 651 -27.32 -18.41 -2.65
C ARG A 651 -25.83 -18.11 -2.46
N ILE A 652 -25.49 -17.34 -1.43
CA ILE A 652 -24.09 -17.07 -1.06
C ILE A 652 -23.34 -18.37 -0.79
N GLY A 653 -23.95 -19.29 -0.03
CA GLY A 653 -23.43 -20.63 0.22
C GLY A 653 -23.23 -21.45 -1.06
N ARG A 654 -24.14 -21.34 -2.05
CA ARG A 654 -23.96 -21.98 -3.37
C ARG A 654 -22.79 -21.40 -4.15
N ASP A 655 -22.61 -20.08 -4.15
CA ASP A 655 -21.50 -19.43 -4.84
C ASP A 655 -20.15 -19.86 -4.22
N LEU A 656 -20.05 -19.83 -2.88
CA LEU A 656 -18.89 -20.34 -2.16
C LEU A 656 -18.63 -21.83 -2.43
N SER A 657 -19.69 -22.64 -2.51
CA SER A 657 -19.61 -24.08 -2.78
C SER A 657 -19.28 -24.42 -4.24
N ARG A 658 -19.41 -23.48 -5.18
CA ARG A 658 -18.99 -23.64 -6.58
C ARG A 658 -17.57 -23.12 -6.83
N ALA A 659 -17.08 -22.19 -6.01
CA ALA A 659 -15.76 -21.60 -6.18
C ALA A 659 -14.64 -22.66 -6.08
N SER A 660 -13.78 -22.72 -7.10
CA SER A 660 -12.51 -23.43 -7.06
C SER A 660 -11.42 -22.63 -6.34
N LEU A 661 -11.56 -21.30 -6.29
CA LEU A 661 -10.66 -20.39 -5.59
C LEU A 661 -11.40 -19.12 -5.19
N VAL A 662 -11.19 -18.63 -3.97
CA VAL A 662 -11.71 -17.34 -3.48
C VAL A 662 -10.57 -16.35 -3.33
N LEU A 663 -10.72 -15.15 -3.89
CA LEU A 663 -9.70 -14.09 -3.83
C LEU A 663 -10.20 -12.90 -3.01
N LEU A 664 -9.39 -12.48 -2.04
CA LEU A 664 -9.66 -11.34 -1.16
C LEU A 664 -8.46 -10.38 -1.10
N PRO A 665 -8.11 -9.72 -2.23
CA PRO A 665 -6.95 -8.84 -2.34
C PRO A 665 -7.23 -7.42 -1.79
N SER A 666 -7.95 -7.32 -0.67
CA SER A 666 -8.37 -6.02 -0.13
C SER A 666 -7.18 -5.17 0.30
N ARG A 667 -7.15 -3.90 -0.11
CA ARG A 667 -6.15 -2.90 0.31
C ARG A 667 -6.27 -2.57 1.80
N ALA A 668 -7.49 -2.60 2.30
CA ALA A 668 -7.80 -2.54 3.72
C ALA A 668 -9.07 -3.34 4.00
N ASP A 669 -9.06 -4.17 5.03
CA ASP A 669 -10.26 -4.84 5.54
C ASP A 669 -10.13 -4.98 7.05
N GLY A 670 -11.16 -4.57 7.81
CA GLY A 670 -11.14 -4.65 9.27
C GLY A 670 -10.89 -6.08 9.74
N PHE A 671 -11.63 -7.03 9.16
CA PHE A 671 -11.39 -8.47 9.39
C PHE A 671 -11.35 -9.28 8.10
N GLY A 672 -12.33 -9.17 7.20
CA GLY A 672 -12.42 -10.05 6.02
C GLY A 672 -13.28 -11.29 6.25
N LEU A 673 -14.54 -11.10 6.68
CA LEU A 673 -15.49 -12.19 7.00
C LEU A 673 -15.76 -13.14 5.83
N VAL A 674 -15.77 -12.63 4.59
CA VAL A 674 -15.92 -13.46 3.39
C VAL A 674 -14.82 -14.52 3.31
N GLY A 675 -13.60 -14.18 3.71
CA GLY A 675 -12.50 -15.15 3.78
C GLY A 675 -12.67 -16.18 4.87
N LEU A 676 -13.21 -15.77 6.02
CA LEU A 676 -13.56 -16.71 7.08
C LEU A 676 -14.63 -17.69 6.61
N GLU A 677 -15.67 -17.21 5.92
CA GLU A 677 -16.73 -18.05 5.37
C GLU A 677 -16.20 -19.01 4.30
N ALA A 678 -15.32 -18.52 3.42
CA ALA A 678 -14.65 -19.33 2.40
C ALA A 678 -13.81 -20.46 3.03
N VAL A 679 -13.01 -20.14 4.06
CA VAL A 679 -12.24 -21.16 4.79
C VAL A 679 -13.17 -22.12 5.55
N ALA A 680 -14.22 -21.61 6.19
CA ALA A 680 -15.17 -22.43 6.93
C ALA A 680 -15.97 -23.42 6.05
N VAL A 681 -16.19 -23.12 4.77
CA VAL A 681 -16.74 -24.08 3.79
C VAL A 681 -15.67 -24.94 3.09
N GLY A 682 -14.38 -24.74 3.41
CA GLY A 682 -13.27 -25.49 2.82
C GLY A 682 -12.97 -25.10 1.38
N ALA A 683 -13.22 -23.84 0.98
CA ALA A 683 -12.78 -23.31 -0.29
C ALA A 683 -11.29 -22.93 -0.23
N PRO A 684 -10.47 -23.26 -1.26
CA PRO A 684 -9.17 -22.63 -1.43
C PRO A 684 -9.32 -21.10 -1.43
N THR A 685 -8.55 -20.42 -0.59
CA THR A 685 -8.75 -19.00 -0.29
C THR A 685 -7.41 -18.30 -0.22
N LEU A 686 -7.29 -17.18 -0.95
CA LEU A 686 -6.15 -16.26 -0.88
C LEU A 686 -6.62 -14.92 -0.32
N VAL A 687 -5.94 -14.45 0.71
CA VAL A 687 -6.29 -13.21 1.43
C VAL A 687 -5.13 -12.24 1.43
N SER A 688 -5.45 -10.96 1.44
CA SER A 688 -4.48 -9.89 1.65
C SER A 688 -3.91 -9.92 3.06
N GLU A 689 -2.60 -9.69 3.19
CA GLU A 689 -1.94 -9.44 4.48
C GLU A 689 -2.47 -8.19 5.20
N ARG A 690 -3.08 -7.26 4.44
CA ARG A 690 -3.71 -6.04 4.98
C ARG A 690 -5.13 -6.29 5.52
N SER A 691 -5.59 -7.54 5.59
CA SER A 691 -6.86 -7.90 6.23
C SER A 691 -6.64 -8.44 7.65
N GLY A 692 -7.60 -8.22 8.56
CA GLY A 692 -7.55 -8.80 9.91
C GLY A 692 -7.49 -10.34 9.91
N LEU A 693 -8.09 -11.00 8.93
CA LEU A 693 -7.98 -12.44 8.72
C LEU A 693 -6.57 -12.84 8.29
N GLY A 694 -5.95 -12.11 7.35
CA GLY A 694 -4.56 -12.35 6.96
C GLY A 694 -3.60 -12.26 8.15
N MET A 695 -3.78 -11.23 8.98
CA MET A 695 -3.03 -11.09 10.24
C MET A 695 -3.32 -12.23 11.23
N LEU A 696 -4.57 -12.68 11.37
CA LEU A 696 -4.92 -13.80 12.24
C LEU A 696 -4.28 -15.12 11.76
N LEU A 697 -4.28 -15.36 10.44
CA LEU A 697 -3.61 -16.52 9.86
C LEU A 697 -2.11 -16.49 10.12
N ARG A 698 -1.46 -15.33 9.96
CA ARG A 698 -0.04 -15.13 10.31
C ARG A 698 0.24 -15.43 11.78
N GLU A 699 -0.57 -14.92 12.70
CA GLU A 699 -0.42 -15.20 14.13
C GLU A 699 -0.57 -16.70 14.47
N LEU A 700 -1.51 -17.40 13.81
CA LEU A 700 -1.80 -18.81 14.10
C LEU A 700 -0.85 -19.80 13.44
N LEU A 701 -0.31 -19.45 12.27
CA LEU A 701 0.43 -20.36 11.40
C LEU A 701 1.92 -20.02 11.28
N GLY A 702 2.33 -18.78 11.60
CA GLY A 702 3.67 -18.26 11.30
C GLY A 702 3.93 -18.25 9.79
N ASP A 703 5.11 -18.70 9.39
CA ASP A 703 5.53 -18.79 7.98
C ASP A 703 4.63 -19.73 7.15
N ARG A 704 3.95 -20.68 7.80
CA ARG A 704 2.96 -21.56 7.12
C ARG A 704 1.73 -20.79 6.60
N ALA A 705 1.61 -19.49 6.88
CA ALA A 705 0.57 -18.63 6.30
C ALA A 705 0.87 -18.19 4.86
N ASP A 706 2.13 -18.25 4.39
CA ASP A 706 2.55 -17.77 3.07
C ASP A 706 1.72 -18.28 1.88
N PRO A 707 1.22 -19.53 1.87
CA PRO A 707 0.36 -20.01 0.79
C PRO A 707 -1.01 -19.32 0.71
N TYR A 708 -1.47 -18.71 1.82
CA TYR A 708 -2.81 -18.15 1.95
C TYR A 708 -2.81 -16.62 2.04
N VAL A 709 -1.73 -16.03 2.56
CA VAL A 709 -1.65 -14.61 2.89
C VAL A 709 -0.64 -13.92 1.98
N LEU A 710 -1.14 -13.04 1.11
CA LEU A 710 -0.36 -12.39 0.06
C LEU A 710 -0.31 -10.88 0.27
N PRO A 711 0.80 -10.22 -0.10
CA PRO A 711 0.91 -8.77 -0.04
C PRO A 711 -0.02 -8.09 -1.04
N VAL A 712 -0.38 -6.84 -0.75
CA VAL A 712 -1.06 -5.97 -1.71
C VAL A 712 -0.41 -4.59 -1.68
N THR A 713 -0.10 -4.08 -2.87
CA THR A 713 0.45 -2.73 -3.04
C THR A 713 -0.58 -1.81 -3.69
N THR A 714 -0.42 -0.52 -3.49
CA THR A 714 -1.28 0.51 -4.11
C THR A 714 -0.88 0.81 -5.56
N GLU A 715 0.24 0.27 -6.03
CA GLU A 715 0.77 0.51 -7.38
C GLU A 715 0.23 -0.49 -8.40
N ASP A 716 -0.08 0.04 -9.58
CA ASP A 716 -0.70 -0.70 -10.66
C ASP A 716 0.25 -1.75 -11.28
N GLY A 717 0.01 -3.03 -11.00
CA GLY A 717 0.66 -4.13 -11.71
C GLY A 717 2.10 -4.47 -11.25
N GLY A 718 2.50 -4.07 -10.05
CA GLY A 718 3.80 -4.41 -9.45
C GLY A 718 3.92 -5.85 -8.92
N GLU A 719 5.01 -6.13 -8.21
CA GLU A 719 5.40 -7.45 -7.66
C GLU A 719 4.27 -8.18 -6.94
N ALA A 720 3.49 -7.48 -6.10
CA ALA A 720 2.35 -8.09 -5.42
C ALA A 720 1.36 -8.72 -6.42
N THR A 721 1.03 -8.03 -7.52
CA THR A 721 0.10 -8.58 -8.54
C THR A 721 0.69 -9.82 -9.21
N GLU A 722 2.01 -9.88 -9.42
CA GLU A 722 2.69 -11.09 -9.92
C GLU A 722 2.63 -12.23 -8.92
N LEU A 723 2.86 -11.99 -7.64
CA LEU A 723 2.76 -13.02 -6.62
C LEU A 723 1.33 -13.59 -6.51
N TRP A 724 0.31 -12.72 -6.57
CA TRP A 724 -1.08 -13.15 -6.71
C TRP A 724 -1.28 -14.01 -7.96
N ALA A 725 -0.74 -13.60 -9.11
CA ALA A 725 -0.86 -14.35 -10.36
C ALA A 725 -0.22 -15.75 -10.28
N HIS A 726 1.00 -15.85 -9.75
CA HIS A 726 1.68 -17.13 -9.55
C HIS A 726 0.90 -18.04 -8.60
N ARG A 727 0.39 -17.48 -7.50
CA ARG A 727 -0.41 -18.26 -6.55
C ARG A 727 -1.73 -18.71 -7.17
N ILE A 728 -2.44 -17.85 -7.89
CA ILE A 728 -3.67 -18.23 -8.61
C ILE A 728 -3.40 -19.36 -9.61
N ALA A 729 -2.33 -19.26 -10.41
CA ALA A 729 -1.96 -20.28 -11.37
C ALA A 729 -1.63 -21.63 -10.67
N ALA A 730 -0.92 -21.58 -9.54
CA ALA A 730 -0.62 -22.78 -8.75
C ALA A 730 -1.88 -23.41 -8.14
N GLU A 731 -2.77 -22.60 -7.55
CA GLU A 731 -4.00 -23.10 -6.91
C GLU A 731 -4.96 -23.74 -7.94
N LEU A 732 -5.03 -23.18 -9.16
CA LEU A 732 -5.89 -23.71 -10.23
C LEU A 732 -5.22 -24.81 -11.07
N GLY A 733 -3.89 -24.90 -11.06
CA GLY A 733 -3.12 -25.94 -11.77
C GLY A 733 -3.21 -27.31 -11.12
N ASP A 734 -3.29 -27.37 -9.78
CA ASP A 734 -3.50 -28.60 -9.01
C ASP A 734 -4.62 -28.43 -7.97
N ARG A 735 -5.87 -28.49 -8.46
CA ARG A 735 -7.05 -28.27 -7.61
C ARG A 735 -7.23 -29.34 -6.54
N GLU A 736 -6.83 -30.58 -6.78
CA GLU A 736 -6.87 -31.65 -5.79
C GLU A 736 -6.02 -31.26 -4.56
N ALA A 737 -4.76 -30.87 -4.80
CA ALA A 737 -3.87 -30.44 -3.73
C ALA A 737 -4.37 -29.15 -3.04
N SER A 738 -4.94 -28.21 -3.80
CA SER A 738 -5.49 -26.96 -3.27
C SER A 738 -6.67 -27.21 -2.32
N PHE A 739 -7.60 -28.10 -2.68
CA PHE A 739 -8.73 -28.47 -1.82
C PHE A 739 -8.28 -29.28 -0.59
N ALA A 740 -7.26 -30.12 -0.71
CA ALA A 740 -6.65 -30.79 0.44
C ALA A 740 -6.08 -29.78 1.45
N ARG A 741 -5.29 -28.81 0.98
CA ARG A 741 -4.76 -27.72 1.83
C ARG A 741 -5.87 -26.89 2.47
N ALA A 742 -6.96 -26.60 1.74
CA ALA A 742 -8.10 -25.87 2.26
C ALA A 742 -8.84 -26.64 3.37
N ALA A 743 -8.98 -27.97 3.22
CA ALA A 743 -9.57 -28.83 4.24
C ALA A 743 -8.73 -28.89 5.52
N GLU A 744 -7.39 -28.97 5.40
CA GLU A 744 -6.48 -28.92 6.53
C GLU A 744 -6.56 -27.58 7.28
N LEU A 745 -6.54 -26.47 6.53
CA LEU A 745 -6.68 -25.13 7.10
C LEU A 745 -8.01 -24.98 7.86
N ARG A 746 -9.12 -25.39 7.23
CA ARG A 746 -10.45 -25.38 7.85
C ARG A 746 -10.47 -26.16 9.16
N ALA A 747 -9.97 -27.40 9.15
CA ALA A 747 -9.97 -28.26 10.33
C ALA A 747 -9.13 -27.67 11.48
N LEU A 748 -7.99 -27.06 11.14
CA LEU A 748 -7.13 -26.39 12.12
C LEU A 748 -7.83 -25.17 12.75
N LEU A 749 -8.42 -24.30 11.92
CA LEU A 749 -9.03 -23.06 12.38
C LEU A 749 -10.33 -23.31 13.15
N ALA A 750 -11.20 -24.21 12.66
CA ALA A 750 -12.44 -24.59 13.35
C ALA A 750 -12.18 -25.19 14.75
N ARG A 751 -11.00 -25.78 14.98
CA ARG A 751 -10.58 -26.25 16.31
C ARG A 751 -9.99 -25.16 17.19
N ARG A 752 -9.25 -24.20 16.61
CA ARG A 752 -8.50 -23.19 17.37
C ARG A 752 -9.27 -21.90 17.64
N ARG A 753 -10.26 -21.59 16.81
CA ARG A 753 -11.05 -20.36 16.85
C ARG A 753 -12.51 -20.69 16.57
N THR A 754 -13.31 -20.70 17.62
CA THR A 754 -14.75 -21.00 17.61
C THR A 754 -15.55 -19.82 18.11
N TRP A 755 -16.77 -19.64 17.61
CA TRP A 755 -17.70 -18.65 18.10
C TRP A 755 -18.10 -18.91 19.56
N ALA A 756 -18.24 -20.18 19.94
CA ALA A 756 -18.48 -20.58 21.33
C ALA A 756 -17.40 -20.01 22.28
N ALA A 757 -16.11 -20.26 21.99
CA ALA A 757 -15.01 -19.71 22.77
C ALA A 757 -14.98 -18.16 22.78
N ALA A 758 -15.24 -17.51 21.64
CA ALA A 758 -15.31 -16.04 21.57
C ALA A 758 -16.44 -15.47 22.45
N ALA A 759 -17.62 -16.08 22.39
CA ALA A 759 -18.76 -15.72 23.23
C ALA A 759 -18.49 -15.97 24.72
N ALA A 760 -17.90 -17.11 25.08
CA ALA A 760 -17.56 -17.45 26.45
C ALA A 760 -16.58 -16.45 27.07
N LEU A 761 -15.52 -16.07 26.33
CA LEU A 761 -14.54 -15.07 26.78
C LEU A 761 -15.19 -13.70 26.97
N LEU A 762 -16.05 -13.27 26.05
CA LEU A 762 -16.75 -11.99 26.16
C LEU A 762 -17.77 -11.98 27.30
N LEU A 763 -18.54 -13.06 27.50
CA LEU A 763 -19.44 -13.20 28.65
C LEU A 763 -18.69 -13.18 29.98
N ALA A 764 -17.51 -13.80 30.04
CA ALA A 764 -16.64 -13.74 31.22
C ALA A 764 -16.10 -12.31 31.46
N ALA A 765 -15.77 -11.57 30.41
CA ALA A 765 -15.39 -10.16 30.51
C ALA A 765 -16.56 -9.31 31.03
N VAL A 766 -17.78 -9.48 30.50
CA VAL A 766 -18.99 -8.79 30.97
C VAL A 766 -19.21 -9.03 32.47
N ARG A 767 -19.14 -10.29 32.93
CA ARG A 767 -19.30 -10.62 34.35
C ARG A 767 -18.25 -9.97 35.25
N ARG A 768 -16.99 -9.91 34.80
CA ARG A 768 -15.90 -9.26 35.55
C ARG A 768 -16.10 -7.75 35.67
N VAL A 769 -16.58 -7.10 34.60
CA VAL A 769 -16.83 -5.66 34.61
C VAL A 769 -18.09 -5.34 35.43
N GLY A 770 -19.19 -6.08 35.23
CA GLY A 770 -20.44 -5.85 35.94
C GLY A 770 -20.38 -6.19 37.43
N GLY A 771 -19.61 -7.22 37.82
CA GLY A 771 -19.44 -7.61 39.23
C GLY A 771 -18.59 -6.65 40.06
N GLY A 772 -17.78 -5.79 39.42
CA GLY A 772 -16.96 -4.78 40.11
C GLY A 772 -17.72 -3.53 40.52
N VAL A 773 -18.95 -3.33 40.05
CA VAL A 773 -19.77 -2.13 40.32
C VAL A 773 -20.67 -2.32 41.56
N GLY A 774 -20.70 -3.52 42.14
CA GLY A 774 -21.61 -3.88 43.25
C GLY A 774 -20.96 -4.08 44.62
N ALA A 775 -19.66 -3.80 44.80
CA ALA A 775 -18.94 -4.11 46.05
C ALA A 775 -18.73 -2.91 47.01
N ASP A 776 -19.13 -1.69 46.65
CA ASP A 776 -18.89 -0.48 47.46
C ASP A 776 -20.16 0.13 48.09
N VAL A 777 -21.11 -0.72 48.52
CA VAL A 777 -22.19 -0.28 49.42
C VAL A 777 -22.43 -1.33 50.49
N GLU A 778 -21.51 -1.48 51.43
CA GLU A 778 -21.83 -1.91 52.80
C GLU A 778 -20.62 -1.71 53.73
N GLY A 779 -20.74 -0.72 54.61
CA GLY A 779 -20.07 -0.65 55.91
C GLY A 779 -18.65 -0.09 55.96
N ASP A 780 -18.50 1.14 56.44
CA ASP A 780 -17.89 1.28 57.78
C ASP A 780 -18.36 2.55 58.48
N ALA A 781 -18.81 2.36 59.72
CA ALA A 781 -19.20 3.39 60.64
C ALA A 781 -18.09 3.54 61.68
N GLY A 782 -17.46 4.71 61.71
CA GLY A 782 -16.71 5.22 62.86
C GLY A 782 -15.23 4.83 62.90
N ASN A 783 -14.34 5.82 62.90
CA ASN A 783 -13.83 6.35 64.16
C ASN A 783 -12.99 7.61 63.89
N GLU A 784 -13.25 8.65 64.66
CA GLU A 784 -12.40 9.83 64.78
C GLU A 784 -11.10 9.46 65.51
N SER A 785 -9.94 9.94 65.02
CA SER A 785 -8.93 10.50 65.92
C SER A 785 -7.92 11.36 65.15
N SER A 786 -7.88 12.61 65.57
CA SER A 786 -6.90 13.67 65.34
C SER A 786 -5.43 13.20 65.43
N VAL A 787 -4.52 13.89 64.73
CA VAL A 787 -3.40 14.66 65.33
C VAL A 787 -2.46 15.20 64.23
N GLU A 788 -2.44 16.53 64.17
CA GLU A 788 -1.35 17.48 63.97
C GLU A 788 -0.43 17.52 62.73
N ALA A 789 -0.34 18.77 62.28
CA ALA A 789 0.56 19.34 61.30
C ALA A 789 2.02 19.38 61.79
N GLY A 790 2.94 19.15 60.86
CA GLY A 790 4.35 19.51 60.97
C GLY A 790 4.83 20.13 59.67
N VAL A 791 4.78 21.46 59.59
CA VAL A 791 5.46 22.26 58.56
C VAL A 791 6.86 22.57 59.05
N GLY A 792 7.89 22.29 58.25
CA GLY A 792 9.27 22.65 58.54
C GLY A 792 10.17 22.51 57.32
N ALA A 793 10.42 23.65 56.68
CA ALA A 793 11.13 23.84 55.42
C ALA A 793 12.64 23.51 55.48
N ALA A 794 13.19 23.11 54.33
CA ALA A 794 14.60 23.30 53.97
C ALA A 794 14.73 23.39 52.44
N ALA A 795 15.00 24.58 51.91
CA ALA A 795 15.72 24.76 50.65
C ALA A 795 16.35 26.15 50.62
N SER A 796 17.68 26.12 50.49
CA SER A 796 18.53 27.21 50.01
C SER A 796 18.45 27.30 48.49
#